data_AF-A0A3R7WGA7-F1
#
_entry.id   AF-A0A3R7WGA7-F1
#
_cell.length_a   1.000
_cell.length_b   1.000
_cell.length_c   1.000
_cell.angle_alpha   90.00
_cell.angle_beta   90.00
_cell.angle_gamma   90.00
#
_symmetry.space_group_name_H-M   'P 1'
#
loop_
_entity.id
_entity.type
_entity.pdbx_description
1 polymer ?
#
loop_
_entity_poly.entity_id
_entity_poly.type
_entity_poly.pdbx_seq_one_letter_code
_entity_poly.pdbx_strand_id
1 'polypeptide(L)'
;MVTARAALLGLALLSARTNADECTNLIDHVDYKGHDVGSTAQPDAADCCGDCSDHDSCKVWVWTNYHGGTCWFKSQGTEVTAYYGAKSGALPTPTLSPRYSELADNVDYYGNDISTTKQKFAESCGEDCDITDGCQLFVWTSHEGGTCWLKHSHSGPTDVYGVKSAYRVPTTTVTPAPTTMVNPAPTTRAGSGAKRLFLSALEVSMDRGLFQRFLAIHNDMVSNKEAHNSCVFWFWHRKYMLAFEDMLRDLGPSFACVTLTYFDWVEDYANFKAKKCSNFGTCSPILKDFGGAVHTNSSTPASSDLLIFDHSYPDLVCADASPNNHFCPVVEPGARCDHCLPRNATSWTEGLLSEEWDVDILKGYLQLAEPTPSIKQVSADIELGAHGMLHALLGGVMGNPYSSPADSIFYAHHTAVDMLHAIYHHCKVEPLGLAEDGKKSFIQSFEGCTTGNDETITATSRVQSKVTVHGVQIDAEDDKLVGKYFKDLPSQYWELTDTRDFGARAYSYQFNGLLARLYTNCGAAEPVPGARSAHEIEHVLRSIDSPADQNQVDFNKEALAQGASQGLTPTQVETELKKMALLVKAFCLPGSVVPYSDEFKAVWKIRDRRPSVVLLEDLKAGRVTMQLANWRAFLATYFECTKVPATIV
;
A
#
# COMPACT_ATOMS: atom_id res chain seq x y z
N MET A 1 -45.65 -9.38 -58.44
CA MET A 1 -44.65 -8.92 -59.44
C MET A 1 -44.32 -7.49 -59.06
N VAL A 2 -43.14 -7.07 -58.63
CA VAL A 2 -41.77 -7.46 -59.00
C VAL A 2 -40.81 -7.13 -57.82
N THR A 3 -40.06 -8.16 -57.42
CA THR A 3 -38.71 -8.26 -56.83
C THR A 3 -38.14 -7.25 -55.80
N ALA A 4 -37.69 -7.84 -54.71
CA ALA A 4 -36.74 -7.33 -53.73
C ALA A 4 -35.33 -7.09 -54.29
N ARG A 5 -34.61 -6.10 -53.72
CA ARG A 5 -33.15 -6.12 -53.54
C ARG A 5 -32.85 -5.65 -52.12
N ALA A 6 -32.39 -6.58 -51.29
CA ALA A 6 -31.85 -6.32 -49.97
C ALA A 6 -30.41 -5.77 -50.11
N ALA A 7 -30.12 -4.67 -49.41
CA ALA A 7 -28.76 -4.26 -49.12
C ALA A 7 -28.48 -4.65 -47.66
N LEU A 8 -27.59 -5.63 -47.45
CA LEU A 8 -27.00 -5.90 -46.15
C LEU A 8 -26.03 -4.75 -45.82
N LEU A 9 -26.34 -3.93 -44.81
CA LEU A 9 -25.31 -3.22 -44.06
C LEU A 9 -24.89 -4.13 -42.90
N GLY A 10 -23.64 -4.59 -42.94
CA GLY A 10 -23.03 -5.31 -41.84
C GLY A 10 -22.91 -4.40 -40.61
N LEU A 11 -23.37 -4.90 -39.46
CA LEU A 11 -22.96 -4.38 -38.16
C LEU A 11 -21.44 -4.60 -38.03
N ALA A 12 -20.67 -3.52 -37.96
CA ALA A 12 -19.33 -3.57 -37.42
C ALA A 12 -19.46 -3.84 -35.91
N LEU A 13 -18.94 -4.99 -35.46
CA LEU A 13 -18.64 -5.24 -34.06
C LEU A 13 -17.59 -4.21 -33.62
N LEU A 14 -17.97 -3.29 -32.73
CA LEU A 14 -17.00 -2.49 -31.99
C LEU A 14 -16.36 -3.43 -30.95
N SER A 15 -15.17 -3.94 -31.27
CA SER A 15 -14.29 -4.53 -30.25
C SER A 15 -13.97 -3.47 -29.21
N ALA A 16 -14.09 -3.83 -27.93
CA ALA A 16 -13.65 -3.00 -26.83
C ALA A 16 -12.16 -2.71 -27.00
N ARG A 17 -11.79 -1.43 -27.13
CA ARG A 17 -10.40 -1.00 -27.12
C ARG A 17 -9.85 -1.23 -25.71
N THR A 18 -8.75 -1.96 -25.60
CA THR A 18 -7.94 -2.05 -24.38
C THR A 18 -7.42 -0.66 -24.02
N ASN A 19 -7.47 -0.30 -22.73
CA ASN A 19 -7.09 1.04 -22.26
C ASN A 19 -5.59 1.29 -22.47
N ALA A 20 -5.25 2.50 -22.93
CA ALA A 20 -3.88 2.98 -23.16
C ALA A 20 -3.00 3.06 -21.88
N ASP A 21 -3.54 2.72 -20.70
CA ASP A 21 -2.86 2.80 -19.40
C ASP A 21 -1.86 1.65 -19.13
N GLU A 22 -1.83 0.60 -19.95
CA GLU A 22 -0.92 -0.56 -19.76
C GLU A 22 0.54 -0.32 -20.22
N CYS A 23 0.85 0.77 -20.93
CA CYS A 23 2.16 0.98 -21.57
C CYS A 23 2.80 2.36 -21.34
N THR A 24 2.93 2.81 -20.09
CA THR A 24 3.45 4.16 -19.78
C THR A 24 4.98 4.26 -19.68
N ASN A 25 5.74 3.21 -20.02
CA ASN A 25 7.21 3.21 -19.98
C ASN A 25 7.83 3.36 -21.38
N LEU A 26 7.61 4.52 -22.02
CA LEU A 26 8.23 4.82 -23.30
C LEU A 26 9.75 5.00 -23.15
N ILE A 27 10.51 4.35 -24.01
CA ILE A 27 11.96 4.47 -24.09
C ILE A 27 12.30 5.44 -25.21
N ASP A 28 12.90 6.57 -24.85
CA ASP A 28 13.34 7.58 -25.80
C ASP A 28 14.58 7.13 -26.58
N HIS A 29 14.60 7.51 -27.86
CA HIS A 29 15.73 7.35 -28.78
C HIS A 29 16.13 5.91 -29.08
N VAL A 30 15.18 4.99 -28.98
CA VAL A 30 15.39 3.55 -29.21
C VAL A 30 14.50 3.05 -30.35
N ASP A 31 15.12 2.29 -31.24
CA ASP A 31 14.48 1.47 -32.27
C ASP A 31 14.82 -0.01 -32.05
N TYR A 32 13.96 -0.90 -32.52
CA TYR A 32 14.21 -2.34 -32.56
C TYR A 32 14.34 -2.74 -34.02
N LYS A 33 15.53 -3.10 -34.49
CA LYS A 33 15.74 -3.29 -35.92
C LYS A 33 15.01 -4.54 -36.44
N GLY A 34 14.26 -4.38 -37.52
CA GLY A 34 13.56 -5.46 -38.21
C GLY A 34 12.33 -6.00 -37.45
N HIS A 35 11.88 -7.19 -37.84
CA HIS A 35 10.71 -7.87 -37.26
C HIS A 35 9.40 -7.08 -37.32
N ASP A 36 9.27 -6.11 -38.24
CA ASP A 36 8.06 -5.34 -38.44
C ASP A 36 6.91 -6.23 -38.93
N VAL A 37 5.82 -6.23 -38.17
CA VAL A 37 4.60 -7.00 -38.48
C VAL A 37 3.45 -6.12 -38.97
N GLY A 38 3.60 -4.81 -38.89
CA GLY A 38 2.62 -3.85 -39.37
C GLY A 38 2.96 -2.43 -38.93
N SER A 39 2.13 -1.48 -39.33
CA SER A 39 2.22 -0.11 -38.86
C SER A 39 0.88 0.62 -38.90
N THR A 40 0.77 1.65 -38.09
CA THR A 40 -0.35 2.61 -38.08
C THR A 40 0.20 4.04 -38.07
N ALA A 41 -0.63 4.99 -38.51
CA ALA A 41 -0.34 6.41 -38.36
C ALA A 41 -0.91 6.87 -37.01
N GLN A 42 -0.06 7.41 -36.14
CA GLN A 42 -0.47 7.99 -34.85
C GLN A 42 0.29 9.28 -34.57
N PRO A 43 -0.37 10.32 -34.04
CA PRO A 43 0.24 11.61 -33.78
C PRO A 43 1.21 11.58 -32.59
N ASP A 44 1.02 10.65 -31.65
CA ASP A 44 1.86 10.49 -30.46
C ASP A 44 2.32 9.03 -30.28
N ALA A 45 3.48 8.85 -29.65
CA ALA A 45 4.04 7.53 -29.36
C ALA A 45 3.26 6.76 -28.27
N ALA A 46 2.54 7.46 -27.39
CA ALA A 46 1.69 6.87 -26.36
C ALA A 46 0.52 6.08 -26.96
N ASP A 47 0.03 6.49 -28.13
CA ASP A 47 -1.11 5.86 -28.81
C ASP A 47 -0.74 4.52 -29.46
N CYS A 48 0.56 4.27 -29.70
CA CYS A 48 1.01 3.05 -30.36
C CYS A 48 0.82 1.78 -29.54
N CYS A 49 0.70 1.87 -28.22
CA CYS A 49 0.48 0.69 -27.38
C CYS A 49 -0.89 0.06 -27.66
N GLY A 50 -1.94 0.87 -27.77
CA GLY A 50 -3.29 0.37 -28.08
C GLY A 50 -3.31 -0.33 -29.44
N ASP A 51 -2.66 0.26 -30.44
CA ASP A 51 -2.59 -0.39 -31.74
C ASP A 51 -1.74 -1.67 -31.72
N CYS A 52 -0.68 -1.71 -30.90
CA CYS A 52 0.13 -2.91 -30.70
C CYS A 52 -0.61 -3.98 -29.89
N SER A 53 -1.45 -3.62 -28.92
CA SER A 53 -2.28 -4.57 -28.20
C SER A 53 -3.30 -5.21 -29.14
N ASP A 54 -3.90 -4.41 -30.03
CA ASP A 54 -4.90 -4.86 -31.00
C ASP A 54 -4.30 -5.67 -32.16
N HIS A 55 -2.98 -5.60 -32.39
CA HIS A 55 -2.32 -6.37 -33.43
C HIS A 55 -1.81 -7.71 -32.89
N ASP A 56 -2.34 -8.82 -33.41
CA ASP A 56 -2.07 -10.20 -32.97
C ASP A 56 -0.58 -10.50 -32.78
N SER A 57 0.24 -10.12 -33.77
CA SER A 57 1.68 -10.41 -33.78
C SER A 57 2.57 -9.35 -33.11
N CYS A 58 2.02 -8.26 -32.57
CA CYS A 58 2.83 -7.16 -32.03
C CYS A 58 3.15 -7.41 -30.55
N LYS A 59 4.44 -7.42 -30.21
CA LYS A 59 4.94 -7.52 -28.81
C LYS A 59 5.68 -6.27 -28.38
N VAL A 60 6.31 -5.58 -29.33
CA VAL A 60 7.00 -4.30 -29.13
C VAL A 60 6.65 -3.35 -30.27
N TRP A 61 6.78 -2.05 -30.05
CA TRP A 61 6.49 -1.04 -31.06
C TRP A 61 7.51 0.08 -31.00
N VAL A 62 7.67 0.77 -32.13
CA VAL A 62 8.53 1.94 -32.26
C VAL A 62 7.75 3.01 -32.98
N TRP A 63 7.56 4.17 -32.35
CA TRP A 63 7.05 5.36 -32.98
C TRP A 63 8.19 6.18 -33.57
N THR A 64 8.01 6.69 -34.79
CA THR A 64 8.91 7.66 -35.41
C THR A 64 8.12 8.80 -36.05
N ASN A 65 8.78 9.95 -36.26
CA ASN A 65 8.17 11.11 -36.93
C ASN A 65 8.00 10.93 -38.46
N TYR A 66 8.02 9.69 -38.95
CA TYR A 66 7.81 9.38 -40.35
C TYR A 66 6.36 9.72 -40.74
N HIS A 67 6.18 10.46 -41.84
CA HIS A 67 4.88 11.00 -42.33
C HIS A 67 4.02 11.70 -41.26
N GLY A 68 4.65 12.40 -40.31
CA GLY A 68 3.93 13.12 -39.24
C GLY A 68 3.54 12.24 -38.05
N GLY A 69 4.03 11.00 -37.99
CA GLY A 69 3.87 10.07 -36.87
C GLY A 69 3.46 8.68 -37.35
N THR A 70 4.33 7.70 -37.16
CA THR A 70 4.07 6.29 -37.53
C THR A 70 4.48 5.36 -36.40
N CYS A 71 3.57 4.49 -35.97
CA CYS A 71 3.84 3.36 -35.08
C CYS A 71 4.23 2.14 -35.92
N TRP A 72 5.40 1.59 -35.65
CA TRP A 72 5.91 0.37 -36.28
C TRP A 72 5.78 -0.79 -35.30
N PHE A 73 4.88 -1.73 -35.58
CA PHE A 73 4.64 -2.92 -34.78
C PHE A 73 5.67 -3.97 -35.07
N LYS A 74 6.17 -4.64 -34.02
CA LYS A 74 7.21 -5.63 -34.15
C LYS A 74 6.91 -6.87 -33.32
N SER A 75 7.24 -8.03 -33.85
CA SER A 75 7.01 -9.31 -33.18
C SER A 75 7.99 -9.63 -32.06
N GLN A 76 9.12 -8.91 -31.98
CA GLN A 76 10.12 -9.05 -30.93
C GLN A 76 11.06 -7.83 -30.86
N GLY A 77 11.67 -7.58 -29.70
CA GLY A 77 12.56 -6.44 -29.43
C GLY A 77 14.04 -6.80 -29.25
N THR A 78 14.52 -7.86 -29.90
CA THR A 78 15.86 -8.45 -29.64
C THR A 78 17.03 -7.65 -30.22
N GLU A 79 16.80 -6.80 -31.24
CA GLU A 79 17.86 -6.01 -31.90
C GLU A 79 17.75 -4.51 -31.57
N VAL A 80 18.12 -4.13 -30.35
CA VAL A 80 18.04 -2.75 -29.86
C VAL A 80 19.09 -1.86 -30.55
N THR A 81 18.64 -0.76 -31.16
CA THR A 81 19.51 0.22 -31.83
C THR A 81 19.13 1.64 -31.42
N ALA A 82 20.12 2.53 -31.26
CA ALA A 82 19.86 3.94 -30.98
C ALA A 82 19.33 4.64 -32.25
N TYR A 83 18.17 5.29 -32.15
CA TYR A 83 17.60 6.10 -33.22
C TYR A 83 17.04 7.40 -32.63
N TYR A 84 17.75 8.50 -32.85
CA TYR A 84 17.38 9.79 -32.28
C TYR A 84 16.02 10.28 -32.82
N GLY A 85 15.12 10.63 -31.91
CA GLY A 85 13.73 11.00 -32.22
C GLY A 85 12.72 9.85 -32.32
N ALA A 86 13.14 8.58 -32.24
CA ALA A 86 12.22 7.45 -32.04
C ALA A 86 11.78 7.34 -30.57
N LYS A 87 10.61 6.77 -30.32
CA LYS A 87 10.10 6.39 -29.00
C LYS A 87 9.58 4.96 -29.08
N SER A 88 9.93 4.10 -28.15
CA SER A 88 9.56 2.67 -28.24
C SER A 88 8.99 2.14 -26.93
N GLY A 89 8.34 0.97 -26.99
CA GLY A 89 7.93 0.24 -25.79
C GLY A 89 7.66 -1.23 -26.06
N ALA A 90 7.35 -1.97 -25.00
CA ALA A 90 7.01 -3.40 -25.02
C ALA A 90 5.74 -3.70 -24.23
N LEU A 91 4.92 -4.65 -24.70
CA LEU A 91 3.74 -5.13 -24.00
C LEU A 91 4.22 -5.99 -22.81
N PRO A 92 3.54 -5.95 -21.66
CA PRO A 92 3.91 -6.77 -20.52
C PRO A 92 3.84 -8.26 -20.90
N THR A 93 4.93 -9.00 -20.71
CA THR A 93 4.96 -10.45 -20.91
C THR A 93 4.33 -11.14 -19.69
N PRO A 94 3.28 -11.96 -19.86
CA PRO A 94 2.67 -12.72 -18.77
C PRO A 94 3.64 -13.73 -18.14
N THR A 95 3.43 -14.07 -16.88
CA THR A 95 4.22 -15.11 -16.19
C THR A 95 3.53 -16.46 -16.26
N LEU A 96 4.26 -17.52 -16.63
CA LEU A 96 3.72 -18.88 -16.67
C LEU A 96 3.49 -19.46 -15.26
N SER A 97 2.34 -20.12 -15.04
CA SER A 97 1.99 -20.73 -13.74
C SER A 97 2.99 -21.82 -13.30
N PRO A 98 3.34 -21.93 -12.00
CA PRO A 98 4.18 -23.02 -11.47
C PRO A 98 3.58 -24.42 -11.61
N ARG A 99 2.31 -24.54 -12.04
CA ARG A 99 1.69 -25.82 -12.43
C ARG A 99 2.30 -26.39 -13.72
N TYR A 100 3.07 -25.60 -14.44
CA TYR A 100 3.78 -26.00 -15.65
C TYR A 100 5.28 -26.05 -15.37
N SER A 101 5.99 -26.86 -16.17
CA SER A 101 7.44 -26.80 -16.25
C SER A 101 7.91 -25.40 -16.67
N GLU A 102 9.19 -25.10 -16.44
CA GLU A 102 9.81 -23.95 -17.10
C GLU A 102 9.59 -24.03 -18.62
N LEU A 103 9.43 -22.86 -19.24
CA LEU A 103 9.14 -22.75 -20.66
C LEU A 103 10.37 -23.21 -21.46
N ALA A 104 10.25 -24.36 -22.12
CA ALA A 104 11.32 -24.94 -22.91
C ALA A 104 11.35 -24.30 -24.30
N ASP A 105 12.53 -23.81 -24.68
CA ASP A 105 12.77 -23.29 -26.04
C ASP A 105 13.08 -24.42 -27.03
N ASN A 106 12.54 -24.28 -28.23
CA ASN A 106 12.73 -25.17 -29.37
C ASN A 106 12.27 -26.63 -29.16
N VAL A 107 11.38 -26.89 -28.21
CA VAL A 107 10.86 -28.24 -27.97
C VAL A 107 9.41 -28.35 -28.45
N ASP A 108 9.18 -29.13 -29.50
CA ASP A 108 7.85 -29.55 -29.95
C ASP A 108 7.53 -30.97 -29.46
N TYR A 109 6.25 -31.29 -29.40
CA TYR A 109 5.75 -32.63 -29.12
C TYR A 109 4.84 -33.03 -30.27
N TYR A 110 5.41 -33.70 -31.28
CA TYR A 110 4.71 -33.94 -32.54
C TYR A 110 3.48 -34.83 -32.35
N GLY A 111 2.31 -34.37 -32.84
CA GLY A 111 1.02 -35.00 -32.59
C GLY A 111 0.52 -34.78 -31.16
N ASN A 112 -0.59 -35.44 -30.79
CA ASN A 112 -1.25 -35.30 -29.48
C ASN A 112 -2.09 -34.02 -29.28
N ASP A 113 -2.41 -33.27 -30.33
CA ASP A 113 -3.25 -32.07 -30.25
C ASP A 113 -4.69 -32.40 -29.85
N ILE A 114 -5.21 -31.65 -28.89
CA ILE A 114 -6.61 -31.64 -28.43
C ILE A 114 -7.36 -30.53 -29.15
N SER A 115 -6.77 -29.34 -29.16
CA SER A 115 -7.34 -28.13 -29.71
C SER A 115 -6.23 -27.09 -29.92
N THR A 116 -6.57 -26.01 -30.62
CA THR A 116 -5.69 -24.87 -30.78
C THR A 116 -6.40 -23.60 -30.30
N THR A 117 -5.63 -22.71 -29.68
CA THR A 117 -6.04 -21.37 -29.27
C THR A 117 -5.03 -20.35 -29.78
N LYS A 118 -5.38 -19.07 -29.74
CA LYS A 118 -4.51 -17.97 -30.15
C LYS A 118 -4.05 -17.19 -28.94
N GLN A 119 -2.75 -17.05 -28.77
CA GLN A 119 -2.15 -16.25 -27.70
C GLN A 119 -0.90 -15.55 -28.21
N LYS A 120 -0.76 -14.28 -27.84
CA LYS A 120 0.38 -13.44 -28.22
C LYS A 120 1.70 -13.89 -27.53
N PHE A 121 1.58 -14.36 -26.29
CA PHE A 121 2.70 -14.84 -25.47
C PHE A 121 2.56 -16.34 -25.22
N ALA A 122 3.69 -17.05 -25.15
CA ALA A 122 3.69 -18.49 -24.94
C ALA A 122 3.23 -18.86 -23.52
N GLU A 123 3.51 -17.98 -22.57
CA GLU A 123 3.16 -18.09 -21.16
C GLU A 123 1.63 -18.11 -20.96
N SER A 124 0.88 -17.42 -21.82
CA SER A 124 -0.60 -17.39 -21.80
C SER A 124 -1.23 -18.72 -22.22
N CYS A 125 -0.50 -19.59 -22.92
CA CYS A 125 -1.02 -20.92 -23.28
C CYS A 125 -1.29 -21.82 -22.06
N GLY A 126 -0.69 -21.50 -20.91
CA GLY A 126 -0.95 -22.23 -19.67
C GLY A 126 -2.40 -22.09 -19.19
N GLU A 127 -3.01 -20.93 -19.38
CA GLU A 127 -4.42 -20.70 -19.01
C GLU A 127 -5.37 -21.46 -19.94
N ASP A 128 -5.10 -21.42 -21.25
CA ASP A 128 -5.85 -22.17 -22.25
C ASP A 128 -5.77 -23.68 -22.00
N CYS A 129 -4.59 -24.17 -21.61
CA CYS A 129 -4.41 -25.56 -21.21
C CYS A 129 -5.11 -25.87 -19.88
N ASP A 130 -5.19 -24.93 -18.95
CA ASP A 130 -5.89 -25.09 -17.66
C ASP A 130 -7.40 -25.32 -17.82
N ILE A 131 -8.03 -24.66 -18.80
CA ILE A 131 -9.47 -24.78 -19.07
C ILE A 131 -9.81 -25.89 -20.07
N THR A 132 -8.82 -26.44 -20.77
CA THR A 132 -9.03 -27.51 -21.77
C THR A 132 -8.94 -28.88 -21.11
N ASP A 133 -10.08 -29.57 -21.02
CA ASP A 133 -10.16 -30.90 -20.43
C ASP A 133 -9.19 -31.87 -21.10
N GLY A 134 -8.43 -32.61 -20.29
CA GLY A 134 -7.39 -33.53 -20.75
C GLY A 134 -6.09 -32.89 -21.23
N CYS A 135 -5.93 -31.56 -21.22
CA CYS A 135 -4.67 -30.91 -21.60
C CYS A 135 -3.57 -31.16 -20.57
N GLN A 136 -2.44 -31.71 -21.02
CA GLN A 136 -1.25 -32.04 -20.21
C GLN A 136 -0.04 -31.19 -20.59
N LEU A 137 0.00 -30.61 -21.79
CA LEU A 137 1.00 -29.61 -22.17
C LEU A 137 0.45 -28.64 -23.21
N PHE A 138 1.17 -27.56 -23.45
CA PHE A 138 1.01 -26.74 -24.63
C PHE A 138 2.33 -26.61 -25.40
N VAL A 139 2.24 -26.42 -26.71
CA VAL A 139 3.32 -25.92 -27.56
C VAL A 139 2.83 -24.61 -28.17
N TRP A 140 3.56 -23.52 -27.99
CA TRP A 140 3.31 -22.24 -28.64
C TRP A 140 4.21 -22.09 -29.87
N THR A 141 3.64 -21.62 -30.98
CA THR A 141 4.38 -21.25 -32.19
C THR A 141 4.02 -19.86 -32.67
N SER A 142 4.90 -19.22 -33.45
CA SER A 142 4.62 -17.92 -34.08
C SER A 142 3.61 -17.97 -35.23
N HIS A 143 3.01 -19.14 -35.49
CA HIS A 143 2.00 -19.32 -36.51
C HIS A 143 0.79 -18.41 -36.26
N GLU A 144 0.34 -17.70 -37.30
CA GLU A 144 -0.77 -16.74 -37.24
C GLU A 144 -0.70 -15.71 -36.09
N GLY A 145 0.51 -15.26 -35.75
CA GLY A 145 0.73 -14.26 -34.70
C GLY A 145 0.84 -14.83 -33.28
N GLY A 146 0.68 -16.14 -33.13
CA GLY A 146 0.83 -16.84 -31.86
C GLY A 146 -0.27 -17.89 -31.69
N THR A 147 0.09 -19.16 -31.91
CA THR A 147 -0.83 -20.29 -31.78
C THR A 147 -0.39 -21.20 -30.64
N CYS A 148 -1.27 -21.44 -29.68
CA CYS A 148 -1.10 -22.49 -28.68
C CYS A 148 -1.72 -23.79 -29.19
N TRP A 149 -0.89 -24.82 -29.26
CA TRP A 149 -1.27 -26.18 -29.60
C TRP A 149 -1.39 -26.96 -28.30
N LEU A 150 -2.62 -27.15 -27.82
CA LEU A 150 -2.92 -27.79 -26.54
C LEU A 150 -2.92 -29.30 -26.73
N LYS A 151 -2.19 -30.03 -25.90
CA LYS A 151 -1.89 -31.44 -26.13
C LYS A 151 -2.17 -32.31 -24.90
N HIS A 152 -2.63 -33.54 -25.14
CA HIS A 152 -2.99 -34.49 -24.07
C HIS A 152 -1.82 -35.39 -23.63
N SER A 153 -0.69 -35.38 -24.34
CA SER A 153 0.48 -36.21 -24.04
C SER A 153 1.77 -35.48 -24.38
N HIS A 154 2.75 -35.61 -23.48
CA HIS A 154 4.12 -35.11 -23.59
C HIS A 154 5.10 -36.20 -24.09
N SER A 155 4.59 -37.21 -24.79
CA SER A 155 5.41 -38.26 -25.41
C SER A 155 6.00 -37.80 -26.75
N GLY A 156 7.27 -38.15 -27.01
CA GLY A 156 7.93 -37.91 -28.29
C GLY A 156 8.39 -36.45 -28.53
N PRO A 157 9.17 -35.85 -27.61
CA PRO A 157 9.72 -34.52 -27.83
C PRO A 157 10.67 -34.50 -29.04
N THR A 158 10.58 -33.44 -29.84
CA THR A 158 11.42 -33.17 -31.01
C THR A 158 11.93 -31.74 -30.97
N ASP A 159 13.16 -31.53 -31.43
CA ASP A 159 13.77 -30.20 -31.51
C ASP A 159 13.25 -29.46 -32.76
N VAL A 160 12.55 -28.35 -32.57
CA VAL A 160 11.95 -27.53 -33.62
C VAL A 160 12.24 -26.06 -33.31
N TYR A 161 13.07 -25.43 -34.13
CA TYR A 161 13.47 -24.04 -33.90
C TYR A 161 12.28 -23.06 -33.90
N GLY A 162 12.22 -22.20 -32.88
CA GLY A 162 11.24 -21.11 -32.77
C GLY A 162 9.92 -21.47 -32.08
N VAL A 163 9.76 -22.70 -31.60
CA VAL A 163 8.59 -23.09 -30.76
C VAL A 163 8.95 -22.99 -29.28
N LYS A 164 7.93 -22.84 -28.42
CA LYS A 164 8.07 -22.83 -26.96
C LYS A 164 7.08 -23.81 -26.37
N SER A 165 7.43 -24.57 -25.33
CA SER A 165 6.47 -25.51 -24.73
C SER A 165 6.61 -25.62 -23.22
N ALA A 166 5.53 -26.00 -22.56
CA ALA A 166 5.55 -26.38 -21.16
C ALA A 166 4.48 -27.45 -20.88
N TYR A 167 4.82 -28.40 -20.02
CA TYR A 167 3.93 -29.48 -19.61
C TYR A 167 3.54 -29.32 -18.14
N ARG A 168 2.36 -29.85 -17.78
CA ARG A 168 1.89 -29.86 -16.40
C ARG A 168 2.79 -30.73 -15.54
N VAL A 169 3.24 -30.21 -14.41
CA VAL A 169 3.93 -31.03 -13.42
C VAL A 169 2.89 -31.78 -12.59
N PRO A 170 2.99 -33.13 -12.45
CA PRO A 170 2.05 -33.89 -11.63
C PRO A 170 2.05 -33.36 -10.20
N THR A 171 0.88 -33.03 -9.68
CA THR A 171 0.69 -32.70 -8.27
C THR A 171 0.94 -33.97 -7.47
N THR A 172 2.19 -34.24 -7.13
CA THR A 172 2.44 -35.07 -5.96
C THR A 172 1.77 -34.33 -4.81
N THR A 173 0.92 -35.04 -4.06
CA THR A 173 0.50 -34.63 -2.72
C THR A 173 1.77 -34.50 -1.88
N VAL A 174 2.40 -33.36 -2.00
CA VAL A 174 3.38 -32.86 -1.06
C VAL A 174 2.54 -32.57 0.17
N THR A 175 2.49 -33.54 1.08
CA THR A 175 2.54 -33.19 2.51
C THR A 175 3.63 -32.14 2.59
N PRO A 176 3.38 -30.91 3.05
CA PRO A 176 4.41 -29.88 3.06
C PRO A 176 5.59 -30.43 3.85
N ALA A 177 6.63 -30.89 3.13
CA ALA A 177 7.96 -30.83 3.66
C ALA A 177 8.16 -29.35 3.97
N PRO A 178 8.59 -29.00 5.19
CA PRO A 178 8.65 -27.62 5.62
C PRO A 178 9.34 -26.83 4.52
N THR A 179 8.57 -25.93 3.90
CA THR A 179 9.11 -24.91 3.04
C THR A 179 10.19 -24.28 3.90
N THR A 180 11.46 -24.49 3.57
CA THR A 180 12.49 -23.53 3.95
C THR A 180 11.93 -22.21 3.46
N MET A 181 11.51 -21.37 4.39
CA MET A 181 10.82 -20.12 4.11
C MET A 181 11.65 -19.40 3.05
N VAL A 182 11.09 -19.24 1.85
CA VAL A 182 11.46 -18.08 1.06
C VAL A 182 10.97 -16.94 1.93
N ASN A 183 11.89 -16.28 2.63
CA ASN A 183 11.54 -15.16 3.50
C ASN A 183 10.59 -14.25 2.72
N PRO A 184 9.36 -14.00 3.21
CA PRO A 184 8.41 -13.15 2.52
C PRO A 184 9.08 -11.81 2.23
N ALA A 185 8.88 -11.30 1.02
CA ALA A 185 9.45 -10.00 0.65
C ALA A 185 9.00 -8.96 1.69
N PRO A 186 9.90 -8.07 2.14
CA PRO A 186 9.56 -7.09 3.16
C PRO A 186 8.43 -6.18 2.64
N THR A 187 7.51 -5.81 3.51
CA THR A 187 6.50 -4.78 3.24
C THR A 187 7.22 -3.48 2.88
N THR A 188 6.98 -2.98 1.66
CA THR A 188 7.64 -1.79 1.14
C THR A 188 6.73 -0.57 1.12
N ARG A 189 7.32 0.62 0.97
CA ARG A 189 6.62 1.80 0.47
C ARG A 189 5.92 1.42 -0.85
N ALA A 190 4.79 2.04 -1.15
CA ALA A 190 4.05 1.81 -2.39
C ALA A 190 4.90 2.16 -3.65
N GLY A 191 5.73 1.22 -4.11
CA GLY A 191 6.56 1.26 -5.33
C GLY A 191 5.91 0.50 -6.49
N SER A 192 6.29 0.78 -7.74
CA SER A 192 5.51 0.47 -8.94
C SER A 192 5.02 -0.98 -9.11
N GLY A 193 5.85 -2.00 -8.84
CA GLY A 193 5.49 -3.40 -9.00
C GLY A 193 4.58 -3.96 -7.90
N ALA A 194 5.01 -3.87 -6.65
CA ALA A 194 4.24 -4.33 -5.49
C ALA A 194 2.93 -3.54 -5.31
N LYS A 195 2.96 -2.23 -5.55
CA LYS A 195 1.77 -1.37 -5.53
C LYS A 195 0.73 -1.82 -6.54
N ARG A 196 1.12 -2.13 -7.78
CA ARG A 196 0.18 -2.59 -8.82
C ARG A 196 -0.50 -3.90 -8.40
N LEU A 197 0.28 -4.86 -7.91
CA LEU A 197 -0.27 -6.13 -7.45
C LEU A 197 -1.26 -5.93 -6.28
N PHE A 198 -0.92 -5.04 -5.34
CA PHE A 198 -1.81 -4.70 -4.22
C PHE A 198 -3.09 -4.02 -4.69
N LEU A 199 -3.02 -3.01 -5.57
CA LEU A 199 -4.20 -2.32 -6.11
C LEU A 199 -5.11 -3.29 -6.88
N SER A 200 -4.56 -4.15 -7.73
CA SER A 200 -5.36 -5.18 -8.42
C SER A 200 -5.97 -6.21 -7.47
N ALA A 201 -5.28 -6.57 -6.39
CA ALA A 201 -5.85 -7.44 -5.36
C ALA A 201 -7.03 -6.76 -4.64
N LEU A 202 -6.95 -5.45 -4.38
CA LEU A 202 -8.04 -4.67 -3.81
C LEU A 202 -9.28 -4.69 -4.72
N GLU A 203 -9.11 -4.43 -6.01
CA GLU A 203 -10.21 -4.48 -7.00
C GLU A 203 -10.92 -5.84 -6.98
N VAL A 204 -10.16 -6.93 -7.10
CA VAL A 204 -10.70 -8.30 -7.09
C VAL A 204 -11.38 -8.62 -5.75
N SER A 205 -10.84 -8.13 -4.62
CA SER A 205 -11.44 -8.34 -3.30
C SER A 205 -12.77 -7.60 -3.15
N MET A 206 -12.92 -6.42 -3.77
CA MET A 206 -14.15 -5.64 -3.79
C MET A 206 -15.21 -6.30 -4.67
N ASP A 207 -14.83 -6.76 -5.86
CA ASP A 207 -15.71 -7.47 -6.79
C ASP A 207 -16.28 -8.77 -6.20
N ARG A 208 -15.46 -9.47 -5.39
CA ARG A 208 -15.85 -10.72 -4.73
C ARG A 208 -16.60 -10.51 -3.41
N GLY A 209 -16.77 -9.27 -2.96
CA GLY A 209 -17.45 -8.98 -1.70
C GLY A 209 -16.64 -9.25 -0.44
N LEU A 210 -15.36 -9.63 -0.58
CA LEU A 210 -14.49 -9.96 0.56
C LEU A 210 -14.07 -8.69 1.29
N PHE A 211 -13.75 -7.63 0.55
CA PHE A 211 -13.39 -6.32 1.08
C PHE A 211 -14.49 -5.75 2.01
N GLN A 212 -15.75 -5.86 1.57
CA GLN A 212 -16.93 -5.38 2.30
C GLN A 212 -17.15 -6.16 3.60
N ARG A 213 -16.76 -7.44 3.64
CA ARG A 213 -16.85 -8.23 4.87
C ARG A 213 -15.84 -7.74 5.92
N PHE A 214 -14.63 -7.37 5.51
CA PHE A 214 -13.63 -6.75 6.39
C PHE A 214 -14.09 -5.38 6.91
N LEU A 215 -14.64 -4.56 6.02
CA LEU A 215 -15.30 -3.31 6.40
C LEU A 215 -16.39 -3.53 7.46
N ALA A 216 -17.24 -4.57 7.32
CA ALA A 216 -18.26 -4.90 8.32
C ALA A 216 -17.68 -5.37 9.67
N ILE A 217 -16.50 -5.99 9.70
CA ILE A 217 -15.80 -6.36 10.94
C ILE A 217 -15.39 -5.12 11.72
N HIS A 218 -14.82 -4.12 11.04
CA HIS A 218 -14.39 -2.87 11.68
C HIS A 218 -15.57 -1.99 12.10
N ASN A 219 -16.65 -2.03 11.33
CA ASN A 219 -17.89 -1.32 11.63
C ASN A 219 -18.57 -1.83 12.91
N ASP A 220 -18.47 -3.13 13.19
CA ASP A 220 -19.12 -3.75 14.35
C ASP A 220 -18.74 -3.03 15.65
N MET A 221 -19.75 -2.72 16.47
CA MET A 221 -19.55 -1.90 17.67
C MET A 221 -18.60 -2.53 18.69
N VAL A 222 -18.60 -3.85 18.84
CA VAL A 222 -17.72 -4.55 19.78
C VAL A 222 -16.29 -4.47 19.28
N SER A 223 -16.08 -4.77 18.00
CA SER A 223 -14.80 -4.61 17.31
C SER A 223 -14.27 -3.17 17.42
N ASN A 224 -15.08 -2.18 17.05
CA ASN A 224 -14.65 -0.78 16.97
C ASN A 224 -14.23 -0.20 18.32
N LYS A 225 -14.99 -0.52 19.38
CA LYS A 225 -14.68 -0.09 20.76
C LYS A 225 -13.44 -0.74 21.35
N GLU A 226 -13.04 -1.90 20.83
CA GLU A 226 -11.78 -2.53 21.18
C GLU A 226 -10.64 -2.01 20.31
N ALA A 227 -10.89 -1.77 19.02
CA ALA A 227 -9.93 -1.24 18.07
C ALA A 227 -9.47 0.18 18.39
N HIS A 228 -10.33 1.01 19.00
CA HIS A 228 -10.07 2.45 19.20
C HIS A 228 -10.24 2.92 20.63
N ASN A 229 -9.50 3.98 20.99
CA ASN A 229 -9.45 4.57 22.33
C ASN A 229 -9.18 3.48 23.40
N SER A 230 -8.29 2.55 23.09
CA SER A 230 -7.99 1.38 23.92
C SER A 230 -6.49 1.10 23.98
N CYS A 231 -6.07 0.34 24.98
CA CYS A 231 -4.68 -0.12 25.11
C CYS A 231 -4.27 -1.17 24.07
N VAL A 232 -5.21 -1.66 23.26
CA VAL A 232 -4.97 -2.72 22.28
C VAL A 232 -5.14 -2.26 20.83
N PHE A 233 -5.23 -0.95 20.62
CA PHE A 233 -5.31 -0.30 19.30
C PHE A 233 -4.36 -0.94 18.27
N TRP A 234 -3.07 -1.01 18.56
CA TRP A 234 -2.09 -1.58 17.64
C TRP A 234 -2.30 -3.06 17.36
N PHE A 235 -2.49 -3.85 18.42
CA PHE A 235 -2.60 -5.30 18.30
C PHE A 235 -3.88 -5.73 17.58
N TRP A 236 -5.00 -5.06 17.85
CA TRP A 236 -6.27 -5.33 17.17
C TRP A 236 -6.14 -5.06 15.68
N HIS A 237 -5.61 -3.90 15.30
CA HIS A 237 -5.39 -3.55 13.89
C HIS A 237 -4.37 -4.47 13.23
N ARG A 238 -3.32 -4.93 13.93
CA ARG A 238 -2.37 -5.91 13.39
C ARG A 238 -3.04 -7.22 13.01
N LYS A 239 -3.85 -7.82 13.90
CA LYS A 239 -4.59 -9.05 13.58
C LYS A 239 -5.54 -8.83 12.40
N TYR A 240 -6.27 -7.71 12.40
CA TYR A 240 -7.17 -7.33 11.30
C TYR A 240 -6.41 -7.22 9.97
N MET A 241 -5.25 -6.58 9.99
CA MET A 241 -4.43 -6.34 8.81
C MET A 241 -3.79 -7.61 8.26
N LEU A 242 -3.32 -8.51 9.14
CA LEU A 242 -2.81 -9.82 8.76
C LEU A 242 -3.88 -10.68 8.09
N ALA A 243 -5.10 -10.70 8.64
CA ALA A 243 -6.22 -11.43 8.04
C ALA A 243 -6.58 -10.86 6.67
N PHE A 244 -6.51 -9.53 6.52
CA PHE A 244 -6.77 -8.87 5.24
C PHE A 244 -5.70 -9.22 4.20
N GLU A 245 -4.42 -9.20 4.57
CA GLU A 245 -3.33 -9.59 3.69
C GLU A 245 -3.42 -11.06 3.25
N ASP A 246 -3.73 -11.98 4.18
CA ASP A 246 -3.95 -13.39 3.87
C ASP A 246 -5.14 -13.58 2.91
N MET A 247 -6.20 -12.78 3.06
CA MET A 247 -7.33 -12.78 2.12
C MET A 247 -6.89 -12.36 0.73
N LEU A 248 -6.06 -11.30 0.61
CA LEU A 248 -5.54 -10.86 -0.69
C LEU A 248 -4.65 -11.93 -1.33
N ARG A 249 -3.78 -12.59 -0.55
CA ARG A 249 -2.91 -13.68 -1.03
C ARG A 249 -3.70 -14.88 -1.55
N ASP A 250 -4.87 -15.13 -0.98
CA ASP A 250 -5.74 -16.25 -1.36
C ASP A 250 -6.70 -15.93 -2.52
N LEU A 251 -6.65 -14.72 -3.10
CA LEU A 251 -7.49 -14.37 -4.26
C LEU A 251 -7.13 -15.17 -5.52
N GLY A 252 -5.91 -15.70 -5.58
CA GLY A 252 -5.43 -16.57 -6.65
C GLY A 252 -3.90 -16.63 -6.69
N PRO A 253 -3.31 -17.55 -7.49
CA PRO A 253 -1.86 -17.75 -7.53
C PRO A 253 -1.06 -16.49 -7.90
N SER A 254 -1.63 -15.59 -8.71
CA SER A 254 -1.01 -14.31 -9.07
C SER A 254 -0.82 -13.37 -7.87
N PHE A 255 -1.66 -13.50 -6.84
CA PHE A 255 -1.62 -12.67 -5.63
C PHE A 255 -0.88 -13.35 -4.47
N ALA A 256 -0.38 -14.57 -4.62
CA ALA A 256 0.23 -15.34 -3.53
C ALA A 256 1.40 -14.60 -2.82
N CYS A 257 2.09 -13.72 -3.54
CA CYS A 257 3.19 -12.90 -3.04
C CYS A 257 2.80 -11.45 -2.74
N VAL A 258 1.51 -11.10 -2.74
CA VAL A 258 1.07 -9.74 -2.40
C VAL A 258 1.45 -9.42 -0.97
N THR A 259 1.94 -8.19 -0.79
CA THR A 259 2.14 -7.60 0.51
C THR A 259 1.37 -6.29 0.59
N LEU A 260 0.90 -5.95 1.78
CA LEU A 260 0.39 -4.61 2.04
C LEU A 260 1.52 -3.60 1.83
N THR A 261 1.19 -2.43 1.29
CA THR A 261 2.16 -1.33 1.14
C THR A 261 1.86 -0.23 2.14
N TYR A 262 2.88 0.45 2.69
CA TYR A 262 2.65 1.53 3.65
C TYR A 262 2.67 2.94 3.01
N PHE A 263 1.87 3.85 3.60
CA PHE A 263 1.88 5.28 3.29
C PHE A 263 3.01 5.97 4.09
N ASP A 264 4.11 6.30 3.41
CA ASP A 264 5.25 7.01 3.99
C ASP A 264 5.02 8.53 4.13
N TRP A 265 4.10 8.89 5.04
CA TRP A 265 3.82 10.30 5.34
C TRP A 265 5.00 11.04 6.00
N VAL A 266 6.03 10.32 6.50
CA VAL A 266 7.26 10.92 7.05
C VAL A 266 8.10 11.53 5.94
N GLU A 267 8.37 10.77 4.88
CA GLU A 267 9.06 11.29 3.70
C GLU A 267 8.27 12.42 3.04
N ASP A 268 6.96 12.26 2.90
CA ASP A 268 6.12 13.28 2.30
C ASP A 268 6.14 14.58 3.12
N TYR A 269 6.11 14.49 4.47
CA TYR A 269 6.22 15.66 5.34
C TYR A 269 7.62 16.28 5.34
N ALA A 270 8.69 15.48 5.26
CA ALA A 270 10.05 15.98 5.12
C ALA A 270 10.20 16.82 3.83
N ASN A 271 9.63 16.35 2.72
CA ASN A 271 9.62 17.08 1.46
C ASN A 271 8.73 18.35 1.51
N PHE A 272 7.59 18.29 2.21
CA PHE A 272 6.75 19.47 2.46
C PHE A 272 7.49 20.52 3.29
N LYS A 273 8.17 20.11 4.37
CA LYS A 273 8.98 20.99 5.23
C LYS A 273 10.15 21.60 4.47
N ALA A 274 10.76 20.84 3.56
CA ALA A 274 11.79 21.30 2.63
C ALA A 274 11.24 22.12 1.45
N LYS A 275 9.93 22.42 1.41
CA LYS A 275 9.24 23.20 0.35
C LYS A 275 9.39 22.62 -1.06
N LYS A 276 9.66 21.31 -1.18
CA LYS A 276 9.71 20.61 -2.49
C LYS A 276 8.32 20.32 -3.05
N CYS A 277 7.32 20.32 -2.18
CA CYS A 277 5.90 20.17 -2.49
C CYS A 277 5.10 21.02 -1.49
N SER A 278 3.80 21.20 -1.71
CA SER A 278 3.01 22.22 -0.98
C SER A 278 1.72 21.70 -0.33
N ASN A 279 1.25 20.51 -0.70
CA ASN A 279 -0.01 19.92 -0.25
C ASN A 279 -0.04 18.42 -0.58
N PHE A 280 -1.09 17.71 -0.15
CA PHE A 280 -1.26 16.29 -0.44
C PHE A 280 -1.16 15.96 -1.93
N GLY A 281 -1.79 16.75 -2.80
CA GLY A 281 -1.78 16.48 -4.25
C GLY A 281 -0.38 16.50 -4.87
N THR A 282 0.57 17.22 -4.26
CA THR A 282 1.96 17.32 -4.75
C THR A 282 2.97 16.54 -3.92
N CYS A 283 2.69 16.29 -2.64
CA CYS A 283 3.58 15.55 -1.74
C CYS A 283 3.30 14.05 -1.71
N SER A 284 2.04 13.65 -1.89
CA SER A 284 1.56 12.29 -1.59
C SER A 284 0.97 11.61 -2.82
N PRO A 285 1.81 11.16 -3.78
CA PRO A 285 1.35 10.53 -5.02
C PRO A 285 0.50 9.28 -4.78
N ILE A 286 0.69 8.61 -3.63
CA ILE A 286 -0.11 7.46 -3.21
C ILE A 286 -1.62 7.76 -3.16
N LEU A 287 -2.02 8.99 -2.81
CA LEU A 287 -3.44 9.35 -2.78
C LEU A 287 -4.06 9.30 -4.19
N LYS A 288 -3.31 9.70 -5.22
CA LYS A 288 -3.72 9.55 -6.61
C LYS A 288 -3.71 8.10 -7.05
N ASP A 289 -2.67 7.34 -6.66
CA ASP A 289 -2.55 5.91 -6.99
C ASP A 289 -3.72 5.08 -6.46
N PHE A 290 -4.29 5.47 -5.32
CA PHE A 290 -5.46 4.84 -4.71
C PHE A 290 -6.78 5.47 -5.19
N GLY A 291 -6.83 5.95 -6.43
CA GLY A 291 -8.03 6.46 -7.10
C GLY A 291 -8.35 7.94 -6.87
N GLY A 292 -7.53 8.69 -6.11
CA GLY A 292 -7.69 10.13 -5.92
C GLY A 292 -9.09 10.55 -5.45
N ALA A 293 -9.49 11.80 -5.71
CA ALA A 293 -10.83 12.27 -5.37
C ALA A 293 -11.46 12.99 -6.57
N VAL A 294 -11.42 12.31 -7.72
CA VAL A 294 -11.88 12.84 -9.01
C VAL A 294 -12.98 11.94 -9.58
N HIS A 295 -13.97 12.57 -10.19
CA HIS A 295 -15.00 11.93 -10.98
C HIS A 295 -14.58 11.96 -12.45
N THR A 296 -14.46 10.79 -13.07
CA THR A 296 -13.90 10.62 -14.40
C THR A 296 -14.90 9.98 -15.38
N ASN A 297 -15.89 9.25 -14.88
CA ASN A 297 -16.87 8.53 -15.70
C ASN A 297 -18.24 9.19 -15.65
N SER A 298 -18.71 9.74 -16.77
CA SER A 298 -20.05 10.35 -16.85
C SER A 298 -21.23 9.39 -16.56
N SER A 299 -20.99 8.08 -16.51
CA SER A 299 -22.02 7.07 -16.22
C SER A 299 -22.22 6.81 -14.72
N THR A 300 -21.27 7.20 -13.88
CA THR A 300 -21.40 7.19 -12.41
C THR A 300 -21.99 8.53 -11.95
N PRO A 301 -22.71 8.57 -10.81
CA PRO A 301 -23.24 9.84 -10.32
C PRO A 301 -22.10 10.77 -9.88
N ALA A 302 -22.26 12.10 -10.01
CA ALA A 302 -21.21 13.04 -9.62
C ALA A 302 -20.97 13.08 -8.09
N SER A 303 -22.00 12.78 -7.30
CA SER A 303 -21.95 12.53 -5.86
C SER A 303 -22.88 11.38 -5.51
N SER A 304 -22.61 10.68 -4.40
CA SER A 304 -23.40 9.52 -3.99
C SER A 304 -24.07 9.76 -2.63
N ASP A 305 -25.40 9.61 -2.60
CA ASP A 305 -26.21 9.55 -1.39
C ASP A 305 -26.33 8.12 -0.83
N LEU A 306 -25.57 7.17 -1.39
CA LEU A 306 -25.55 5.78 -0.95
C LEU A 306 -25.09 5.68 0.50
N LEU A 307 -25.79 4.85 1.27
CA LEU A 307 -25.47 4.63 2.67
C LEU A 307 -24.31 3.65 2.80
N ILE A 308 -23.30 4.05 3.56
CA ILE A 308 -22.24 3.19 4.09
C ILE A 308 -22.51 3.06 5.59
N PHE A 309 -23.15 1.95 5.99
CA PHE A 309 -23.65 1.71 7.35
C PHE A 309 -24.46 2.88 7.93
N ASP A 310 -25.57 3.19 7.28
CA ASP A 310 -26.51 4.27 7.67
C ASP A 310 -25.96 5.70 7.62
N HIS A 311 -24.76 5.89 7.07
CA HIS A 311 -24.17 7.21 6.81
C HIS A 311 -24.08 7.49 5.31
N SER A 312 -24.63 8.62 4.87
CA SER A 312 -24.48 9.12 3.49
C SER A 312 -23.53 10.32 3.42
N TYR A 313 -22.96 10.53 2.24
CA TYR A 313 -22.00 11.59 1.96
C TYR A 313 -22.37 12.38 0.68
N PRO A 314 -23.59 12.93 0.58
CA PRO A 314 -24.15 13.44 -0.67
C PRO A 314 -23.41 14.66 -1.24
N ASP A 315 -22.66 15.38 -0.40
CA ASP A 315 -21.89 16.57 -0.78
C ASP A 315 -20.46 16.24 -1.24
N LEU A 316 -20.06 14.97 -1.20
CA LEU A 316 -18.72 14.53 -1.59
C LEU A 316 -18.70 14.03 -3.04
N VAL A 317 -17.53 14.16 -3.67
CA VAL A 317 -17.31 13.65 -5.03
C VAL A 317 -17.33 12.13 -4.99
N CYS A 318 -18.12 11.53 -5.87
CA CYS A 318 -18.09 10.10 -6.16
C CYS A 318 -16.81 9.80 -6.94
N ALA A 319 -15.74 9.44 -6.21
CA ALA A 319 -14.43 9.17 -6.81
C ALA A 319 -14.45 7.78 -7.46
N ASP A 320 -14.29 7.73 -8.77
CA ASP A 320 -14.55 6.55 -9.60
C ASP A 320 -13.32 6.11 -10.41
N ALA A 321 -12.14 6.65 -10.12
CA ALA A 321 -10.90 6.09 -10.64
C ALA A 321 -10.51 4.83 -9.85
N SER A 322 -9.83 3.90 -10.51
CA SER A 322 -9.35 2.67 -9.90
C SER A 322 -8.45 2.94 -8.68
N PRO A 323 -8.60 2.15 -7.58
CA PRO A 323 -9.44 0.95 -7.48
C PRO A 323 -10.90 1.23 -7.04
N ASN A 324 -11.30 2.49 -6.85
CA ASN A 324 -12.60 2.82 -6.24
C ASN A 324 -13.81 2.52 -7.14
N ASN A 325 -13.61 2.37 -8.45
CA ASN A 325 -14.66 1.92 -9.38
C ASN A 325 -15.18 0.50 -9.07
N HIS A 326 -14.45 -0.28 -8.28
CA HIS A 326 -14.88 -1.60 -7.83
C HIS A 326 -15.66 -1.56 -6.51
N PHE A 327 -15.69 -0.40 -5.84
CA PHE A 327 -16.32 -0.31 -4.52
C PHE A 327 -17.84 -0.32 -4.59
N CYS A 328 -18.43 -1.24 -3.83
CA CYS A 328 -19.82 -1.26 -3.43
C CYS A 328 -19.88 -1.36 -1.89
N PRO A 329 -20.80 -0.67 -1.19
CA PRO A 329 -20.87 -0.72 0.27
C PRO A 329 -21.44 -2.04 0.81
N VAL A 330 -22.21 -2.76 0.01
CA VAL A 330 -22.83 -4.04 0.37
C VAL A 330 -22.76 -5.02 -0.80
N VAL A 331 -22.70 -6.31 -0.48
CA VAL A 331 -22.58 -7.43 -1.43
C VAL A 331 -23.93 -8.13 -1.65
N GLU A 332 -25.04 -7.53 -1.18
CA GLU A 332 -26.35 -8.18 -1.26
C GLU A 332 -26.90 -8.14 -2.70
N PRO A 333 -27.47 -9.24 -3.23
CA PRO A 333 -28.03 -9.26 -4.57
C PRO A 333 -29.10 -8.18 -4.78
N GLY A 334 -28.90 -7.34 -5.80
CA GLY A 334 -29.81 -6.24 -6.13
C GLY A 334 -29.63 -4.98 -5.27
N ALA A 335 -28.65 -4.96 -4.36
CA ALA A 335 -28.28 -3.74 -3.68
C ALA A 335 -27.71 -2.71 -4.68
N ARG A 336 -27.99 -1.43 -4.42
CA ARG A 336 -27.45 -0.34 -5.21
C ARG A 336 -25.92 -0.30 -5.06
N CYS A 337 -25.23 -0.23 -6.18
CA CYS A 337 -23.79 0.03 -6.23
C CYS A 337 -23.51 1.13 -7.26
N ASP A 338 -22.94 2.23 -6.78
CA ASP A 338 -22.61 3.38 -7.62
C ASP A 338 -21.22 3.28 -8.25
N HIS A 339 -20.45 2.25 -7.90
CA HIS A 339 -19.09 2.00 -8.42
C HIS A 339 -18.17 3.20 -8.20
N CYS A 340 -18.17 3.74 -6.99
CA CYS A 340 -17.31 4.84 -6.59
C CYS A 340 -17.24 4.95 -5.07
N LEU A 341 -16.29 5.74 -4.59
CA LEU A 341 -16.14 6.05 -3.18
C LEU A 341 -16.31 7.56 -2.93
N PRO A 342 -17.23 7.99 -2.04
CA PRO A 342 -17.37 9.40 -1.70
C PRO A 342 -16.13 9.98 -1.02
N ARG A 343 -15.45 10.93 -1.67
CA ARG A 343 -14.22 11.58 -1.17
C ARG A 343 -14.33 13.11 -1.24
N ASN A 344 -13.67 13.78 -0.30
CA ASN A 344 -13.53 15.22 -0.30
C ASN A 344 -12.41 15.64 -1.27
N ALA A 345 -12.78 16.10 -2.47
CA ALA A 345 -11.82 16.49 -3.52
C ALA A 345 -10.77 17.49 -3.03
N THR A 346 -11.19 18.55 -2.34
CA THR A 346 -10.29 19.58 -1.82
C THR A 346 -9.33 19.03 -0.78
N SER A 347 -9.80 18.22 0.17
CA SER A 347 -8.92 17.59 1.17
C SER A 347 -7.83 16.74 0.51
N TRP A 348 -8.18 15.97 -0.52
CA TRP A 348 -7.26 15.02 -1.16
C TRP A 348 -6.23 15.70 -2.08
N THR A 349 -6.56 16.83 -2.69
CA THR A 349 -5.66 17.53 -3.62
C THR A 349 -4.95 18.72 -2.98
N GLU A 350 -5.65 19.49 -2.16
CA GLU A 350 -5.18 20.77 -1.60
C GLU A 350 -4.93 20.72 -0.09
N GLY A 351 -5.33 19.64 0.58
CA GLY A 351 -5.10 19.47 2.02
C GLY A 351 -3.62 19.55 2.38
N LEU A 352 -3.33 20.17 3.53
CA LEU A 352 -1.97 20.43 3.98
C LEU A 352 -1.50 19.32 4.92
N LEU A 353 -0.23 18.91 4.77
CA LEU A 353 0.36 17.89 5.61
C LEU A 353 0.57 18.40 7.04
N SER A 354 0.48 17.52 8.01
CA SER A 354 0.52 17.87 9.44
C SER A 354 1.86 17.59 10.11
N GLU A 355 2.16 18.40 11.11
CA GLU A 355 3.24 18.22 12.08
C GLU A 355 3.28 16.86 12.75
N GLU A 356 2.14 16.17 12.87
CA GLU A 356 2.10 14.85 13.51
C GLU A 356 2.93 13.80 12.77
N TRP A 357 3.38 14.12 11.56
CA TRP A 357 4.19 13.30 10.67
C TRP A 357 5.68 13.67 10.65
N ASP A 358 6.06 14.69 11.42
CA ASP A 358 7.47 15.02 11.62
C ASP A 358 8.17 13.92 12.43
N VAL A 359 9.32 13.47 11.94
CA VAL A 359 10.09 12.38 12.58
C VAL A 359 10.44 12.67 14.04
N ASP A 360 10.68 13.93 14.41
CA ASP A 360 11.03 14.30 15.79
C ASP A 360 9.79 14.32 16.71
N ILE A 361 8.62 14.64 16.15
CA ILE A 361 7.34 14.55 16.87
C ILE A 361 6.97 13.07 17.09
N LEU A 362 7.08 12.23 16.06
CA LEU A 362 6.84 10.79 16.15
C LEU A 362 7.74 10.10 17.15
N LYS A 363 9.03 10.44 17.15
CA LYS A 363 9.99 9.93 18.11
C LYS A 363 9.55 10.22 19.55
N GLY A 364 8.95 11.38 19.77
CA GLY A 364 8.31 11.76 21.04
C GLY A 364 7.10 10.89 21.37
N TYR A 365 6.22 10.60 20.40
CA TYR A 365 5.06 9.71 20.60
C TYR A 365 5.44 8.26 20.86
N LEU A 366 6.50 7.79 20.21
CA LEU A 366 7.10 6.48 20.49
C LEU A 366 7.86 6.44 21.83
N GLN A 367 8.00 7.60 22.52
CA GLN A 367 8.71 7.75 23.78
C GLN A 367 10.10 7.12 23.76
N LEU A 368 10.82 7.28 22.63
CA LEU A 368 12.10 6.60 22.43
C LEU A 368 13.20 7.12 23.37
N ALA A 369 13.03 8.29 23.97
CA ALA A 369 13.95 8.82 24.96
C ALA A 369 13.64 8.37 26.41
N GLU A 370 12.45 7.78 26.64
CA GLU A 370 12.06 7.27 27.96
C GLU A 370 12.66 5.89 28.22
N PRO A 371 13.23 5.62 29.42
CA PRO A 371 13.83 4.32 29.71
C PRO A 371 12.80 3.17 29.77
N THR A 372 11.62 3.43 30.32
CA THR A 372 10.56 2.42 30.54
C THR A 372 9.21 2.97 30.08
N PRO A 373 9.01 3.20 28.77
CA PRO A 373 7.77 3.78 28.25
C PRO A 373 6.60 2.81 28.42
N SER A 374 5.43 3.35 28.74
CA SER A 374 4.18 2.57 28.74
C SER A 374 3.71 2.36 27.30
N ILE A 375 3.55 1.10 26.87
CA ILE A 375 2.97 0.79 25.54
C ILE A 375 1.58 1.39 25.38
N LYS A 376 0.80 1.47 26.46
CA LYS A 376 -0.53 2.07 26.46
C LYS A 376 -0.47 3.56 26.19
N GLN A 377 0.43 4.30 26.83
CA GLN A 377 0.59 5.73 26.56
C GLN A 377 1.11 5.97 25.14
N VAL A 378 2.09 5.18 24.70
CA VAL A 378 2.61 5.25 23.33
C VAL A 378 1.50 4.98 22.30
N SER A 379 0.66 3.97 22.54
CA SER A 379 -0.48 3.66 21.69
C SER A 379 -1.46 4.84 21.62
N ALA A 380 -1.77 5.46 22.76
CA ALA A 380 -2.65 6.63 22.82
C ALA A 380 -2.07 7.85 22.08
N ASP A 381 -0.77 8.12 22.25
CA ASP A 381 -0.09 9.24 21.57
C ASP A 381 -0.08 9.05 20.04
N ILE A 382 0.14 7.81 19.57
CA ILE A 382 0.12 7.48 18.14
C ILE A 382 -1.30 7.52 17.57
N GLU A 383 -2.28 6.95 18.28
CA GLU A 383 -3.70 6.94 17.88
C GLU A 383 -4.24 8.37 17.74
N LEU A 384 -3.96 9.22 18.74
CA LEU A 384 -4.41 10.62 18.80
C LEU A 384 -3.59 11.56 17.89
N GLY A 385 -2.35 11.20 17.58
CA GLY A 385 -1.44 11.97 16.75
C GLY A 385 -1.47 11.53 15.28
N ALA A 386 -0.44 10.81 14.86
CA ALA A 386 -0.18 10.48 13.47
C ALA A 386 -1.31 9.68 12.79
N HIS A 387 -1.95 8.75 13.51
CA HIS A 387 -3.08 7.97 13.01
C HIS A 387 -4.32 8.86 12.82
N GLY A 388 -4.85 9.43 13.91
CA GLY A 388 -6.09 10.21 13.86
C GLY A 388 -6.00 11.41 12.93
N MET A 389 -4.80 11.97 12.71
CA MET A 389 -4.59 13.10 11.84
C MET A 389 -4.90 12.80 10.37
N LEU A 390 -4.53 11.63 9.84
CA LEU A 390 -4.84 11.33 8.44
C LEU A 390 -6.34 11.18 8.23
N HIS A 391 -7.03 10.49 9.15
CA HIS A 391 -8.49 10.37 9.16
C HIS A 391 -9.16 11.75 9.18
N ALA A 392 -8.70 12.65 10.07
CA ALA A 392 -9.25 13.99 10.19
C ALA A 392 -9.04 14.84 8.93
N LEU A 393 -7.86 14.77 8.31
CA LEU A 393 -7.52 15.60 7.15
C LEU A 393 -8.19 15.13 5.87
N LEU A 394 -8.19 13.82 5.60
CA LEU A 394 -8.85 13.28 4.40
C LEU A 394 -10.38 13.40 4.51
N GLY A 395 -10.93 13.29 5.72
CA GLY A 395 -12.34 13.47 5.99
C GLY A 395 -13.22 12.49 5.21
N GLY A 396 -14.48 12.86 4.99
CA GLY A 396 -15.45 12.00 4.30
C GLY A 396 -15.54 10.60 4.90
N VAL A 397 -15.50 9.58 4.05
CA VAL A 397 -15.53 8.18 4.49
C VAL A 397 -14.31 7.84 5.38
N MET A 398 -13.11 8.30 5.03
CA MET A 398 -11.90 8.17 5.85
C MET A 398 -12.05 8.85 7.22
N GLY A 399 -12.83 9.92 7.31
CA GLY A 399 -13.05 10.67 8.54
C GLY A 399 -14.02 10.01 9.53
N ASN A 400 -14.66 8.89 9.17
CA ASN A 400 -15.62 8.19 10.01
C ASN A 400 -15.01 6.85 10.49
N PRO A 401 -14.84 6.62 11.81
CA PRO A 401 -14.16 5.45 12.36
C PRO A 401 -14.93 4.15 12.12
N TYR A 402 -16.22 4.20 11.76
CA TYR A 402 -17.01 3.01 11.48
C TYR A 402 -17.00 2.62 10.00
N SER A 403 -16.67 3.55 9.10
CA SER A 403 -16.66 3.32 7.65
C SER A 403 -15.30 3.58 7.00
N SER A 404 -14.28 4.03 7.74
CA SER A 404 -12.98 4.36 7.17
C SER A 404 -12.32 3.24 6.37
N PRO A 405 -12.46 1.94 6.70
CA PRO A 405 -11.90 0.87 5.86
C PRO A 405 -12.59 0.70 4.51
N ALA A 406 -13.71 1.39 4.25
CA ALA A 406 -14.31 1.43 2.92
C ALA A 406 -13.40 2.18 1.93
N ASP A 407 -12.59 3.10 2.45
CA ASP A 407 -11.56 3.77 1.67
C ASP A 407 -10.29 2.92 1.62
N SER A 408 -9.89 2.52 0.40
CA SER A 408 -8.74 1.65 0.16
C SER A 408 -7.41 2.20 0.70
N ILE A 409 -7.26 3.52 0.90
CA ILE A 409 -6.05 4.10 1.49
C ILE A 409 -5.90 3.74 2.98
N PHE A 410 -6.99 3.34 3.66
CA PHE A 410 -7.00 2.87 5.05
C PHE A 410 -5.91 1.82 5.28
N TYR A 411 -5.83 0.84 4.40
CA TYR A 411 -4.91 -0.29 4.56
C TYR A 411 -3.45 0.16 4.46
N ALA A 412 -3.13 1.11 3.56
CA ALA A 412 -1.78 1.66 3.47
C ALA A 412 -1.44 2.58 4.66
N HIS A 413 -2.41 3.33 5.16
CA HIS A 413 -2.27 4.13 6.37
C HIS A 413 -1.99 3.25 7.60
N HIS A 414 -2.82 2.24 7.85
CA HIS A 414 -2.67 1.35 9.00
C HIS A 414 -1.42 0.46 8.91
N THR A 415 -0.96 0.15 7.69
CA THR A 415 0.35 -0.50 7.51
C THR A 415 1.51 0.41 7.97
N ALA A 416 1.40 1.73 7.76
CA ALA A 416 2.39 2.69 8.29
C ALA A 416 2.29 2.84 9.81
N VAL A 417 1.09 2.77 10.38
CA VAL A 417 0.88 2.79 11.85
C VAL A 417 1.47 1.54 12.49
N ASP A 418 1.27 0.36 11.90
CA ASP A 418 1.84 -0.91 12.38
C ASP A 418 3.37 -0.92 12.31
N MET A 419 3.93 -0.33 11.25
CA MET A 419 5.37 -0.13 11.08
C MET A 419 5.99 0.70 12.24
N LEU A 420 5.28 1.71 12.76
CA LEU A 420 5.77 2.46 13.93
C LEU A 420 5.84 1.60 15.19
N HIS A 421 4.92 0.65 15.36
CA HIS A 421 5.01 -0.34 16.44
C HIS A 421 6.22 -1.25 16.27
N ALA A 422 6.57 -1.66 15.05
CA ALA A 422 7.79 -2.44 14.80
C ALA A 422 9.06 -1.66 15.22
N ILE A 423 9.12 -0.36 14.92
CA ILE A 423 10.20 0.53 15.40
C ILE A 423 10.22 0.60 16.93
N TYR A 424 9.07 0.83 17.57
CA TYR A 424 8.97 0.87 19.02
C TYR A 424 9.45 -0.45 19.65
N HIS A 425 8.97 -1.59 19.15
CA HIS A 425 9.33 -2.91 19.63
C HIS A 425 10.84 -3.15 19.55
N HIS A 426 11.45 -2.89 18.38
CA HIS A 426 12.90 -2.98 18.18
C HIS A 426 13.68 -2.16 19.21
N CYS A 427 13.18 -0.97 19.53
CA CYS A 427 13.91 -0.04 20.38
C CYS A 427 13.69 -0.20 21.87
N LYS A 428 12.54 -0.73 22.29
CA LYS A 428 12.11 -0.73 23.69
C LYS A 428 11.80 -2.10 24.27
N VAL A 429 11.53 -3.09 23.43
CA VAL A 429 11.10 -4.42 23.85
C VAL A 429 12.14 -5.47 23.49
N GLU A 430 12.60 -5.49 22.23
CA GLU A 430 13.60 -6.45 21.74
C GLU A 430 14.89 -6.47 22.59
N PRO A 431 15.49 -5.33 23.01
CA PRO A 431 16.73 -5.33 23.78
C PRO A 431 16.57 -5.93 25.19
N LEU A 432 15.33 -6.09 25.67
CA LEU A 432 15.05 -6.71 26.96
C LEU A 432 15.16 -8.24 26.90
N GLY A 433 15.16 -8.84 25.69
CA GLY A 433 15.27 -10.30 25.51
C GLY A 433 14.16 -11.07 26.24
N LEU A 434 12.93 -10.54 26.21
CA LEU A 434 11.83 -11.08 27.01
C LEU A 434 11.45 -12.50 26.56
N ALA A 435 11.42 -13.42 27.53
CA ALA A 435 10.69 -14.67 27.39
C ALA A 435 9.18 -14.42 27.41
N GLU A 436 8.38 -15.47 27.16
CA GLU A 436 6.92 -15.40 27.10
C GLU A 436 6.28 -14.68 28.30
N ASP A 437 6.65 -15.03 29.53
CA ASP A 437 6.11 -14.37 30.73
C ASP A 437 6.44 -12.87 30.76
N GLY A 438 7.63 -12.50 30.30
CA GLY A 438 8.06 -11.12 30.16
C GLY A 438 7.21 -10.35 29.15
N LYS A 439 6.91 -10.95 28.00
CA LYS A 439 6.05 -10.34 26.97
C LYS A 439 4.65 -10.00 27.50
N LYS A 440 4.16 -10.80 28.44
CA LYS A 440 2.83 -10.63 29.07
C LYS A 440 2.80 -9.58 30.18
N SER A 441 3.92 -9.33 30.86
CA SER A 441 3.93 -8.55 32.11
C SER A 441 4.74 -7.25 32.08
N PHE A 442 5.69 -7.10 31.15
CA PHE A 442 6.48 -5.87 31.05
C PHE A 442 5.65 -4.76 30.40
N ILE A 443 5.62 -3.59 31.05
CA ILE A 443 4.79 -2.45 30.62
C ILE A 443 5.17 -1.91 29.23
N GLN A 444 6.42 -2.11 28.78
CA GLN A 444 6.84 -1.80 27.42
C GLN A 444 6.28 -2.77 26.38
N SER A 445 6.01 -4.02 26.76
CA SER A 445 5.52 -5.05 25.85
C SER A 445 4.00 -5.10 25.82
N PHE A 446 3.36 -5.09 26.99
CA PHE A 446 1.92 -5.10 27.13
C PHE A 446 1.48 -4.41 28.42
N GLU A 447 0.44 -3.58 28.33
CA GLU A 447 -0.24 -2.99 29.47
C GLU A 447 -1.75 -3.03 29.27
N GLY A 448 -2.47 -3.67 30.21
CA GLY A 448 -3.91 -3.83 30.13
C GLY A 448 -4.73 -2.57 30.42
N CYS A 449 -6.02 -2.60 30.09
CA CYS A 449 -6.96 -1.51 30.32
C CYS A 449 -8.40 -2.01 30.35
N THR A 450 -9.33 -1.11 30.68
CA THR A 450 -10.76 -1.32 30.43
C THR A 450 -11.14 -0.67 29.09
N THR A 451 -11.79 -1.41 28.21
CA THR A 451 -12.19 -0.94 26.87
C THR A 451 -13.57 -0.28 26.88
N GLY A 452 -13.99 0.30 25.75
CA GLY A 452 -15.35 0.82 25.58
C GLY A 452 -16.46 -0.24 25.61
N ASN A 453 -16.10 -1.53 25.69
CA ASN A 453 -17.00 -2.66 25.92
C ASN A 453 -17.25 -2.94 27.42
N ASP A 454 -16.66 -2.14 28.32
CA ASP A 454 -16.67 -2.35 29.78
C ASP A 454 -15.96 -3.65 30.22
N GLU A 455 -15.00 -4.11 29.41
CA GLU A 455 -14.22 -5.32 29.64
C GLU A 455 -12.79 -4.99 30.07
N THR A 456 -12.26 -5.74 31.04
CA THR A 456 -10.84 -5.65 31.42
C THR A 456 -10.00 -6.56 30.53
N ILE A 457 -9.11 -5.94 29.75
CA ILE A 457 -8.21 -6.62 28.84
C ILE A 457 -6.85 -6.85 29.51
N THR A 458 -6.40 -8.10 29.41
CA THR A 458 -5.06 -8.57 29.82
C THR A 458 -4.30 -9.10 28.61
N ALA A 459 -3.00 -9.34 28.80
CA ALA A 459 -2.12 -9.87 27.76
C ALA A 459 -2.66 -11.16 27.10
N THR A 460 -3.33 -12.01 27.87
CA THR A 460 -3.89 -13.31 27.45
C THR A 460 -5.37 -13.25 27.05
N SER A 461 -5.98 -12.07 27.06
CA SER A 461 -7.34 -11.89 26.56
C SER A 461 -7.38 -12.17 25.06
N ARG A 462 -8.48 -12.76 24.58
CA ARG A 462 -8.65 -13.04 23.15
C ARG A 462 -9.05 -11.76 22.42
N VAL A 463 -8.37 -11.45 21.32
CA VAL A 463 -8.71 -10.33 20.43
C VAL A 463 -10.15 -10.52 19.92
N GLN A 464 -11.01 -9.52 20.12
CA GLN A 464 -12.39 -9.56 19.66
C GLN A 464 -12.53 -8.92 18.28
N SER A 465 -12.66 -9.76 17.26
CA SER A 465 -13.08 -9.35 15.92
C SER A 465 -14.48 -9.91 15.71
N LYS A 466 -15.50 -9.05 15.77
CA LYS A 466 -16.91 -9.39 15.56
C LYS A 466 -17.40 -8.88 14.21
N VAL A 467 -18.42 -9.54 13.68
CA VAL A 467 -19.12 -9.11 12.46
C VAL A 467 -20.60 -9.41 12.57
N THR A 468 -21.43 -8.49 12.09
CA THR A 468 -22.87 -8.69 12.00
C THR A 468 -23.24 -9.20 10.60
N VAL A 469 -23.83 -10.39 10.51
CA VAL A 469 -24.27 -11.03 9.27
C VAL A 469 -25.76 -11.33 9.37
N HIS A 470 -26.57 -10.76 8.49
CA HIS A 470 -28.04 -10.89 8.51
C HIS A 470 -28.66 -10.57 9.88
N GLY A 471 -28.16 -9.54 10.55
CA GLY A 471 -28.63 -9.10 11.88
C GLY A 471 -28.15 -9.95 13.05
N VAL A 472 -27.29 -10.95 12.82
CA VAL A 472 -26.69 -11.79 13.87
C VAL A 472 -25.22 -11.44 14.01
N GLN A 473 -24.81 -11.03 15.20
CA GLN A 473 -23.40 -10.82 15.52
C GLN A 473 -22.72 -12.17 15.79
N ILE A 474 -21.61 -12.42 15.10
CA ILE A 474 -20.77 -13.60 15.24
C ILE A 474 -19.30 -13.20 15.41
N ASP A 475 -18.46 -14.15 15.80
CA ASP A 475 -17.02 -13.97 15.70
C ASP A 475 -16.59 -13.93 14.23
N ALA A 476 -15.62 -13.08 13.88
CA ALA A 476 -15.09 -13.02 12.53
C ALA A 476 -14.51 -14.37 12.10
N GLU A 477 -13.93 -15.14 13.03
CA GLU A 477 -13.42 -16.50 12.78
C GLU A 477 -14.53 -17.49 12.37
N ASP A 478 -15.78 -17.22 12.76
CA ASP A 478 -16.95 -18.03 12.41
C ASP A 478 -17.63 -17.57 11.11
N ASP A 479 -17.19 -16.45 10.52
CA ASP A 479 -17.73 -15.96 9.25
C ASP A 479 -17.37 -16.91 8.10
N LYS A 480 -18.36 -17.18 7.24
CA LYS A 480 -18.21 -18.14 6.13
C LYS A 480 -17.31 -17.63 5.00
N LEU A 481 -17.19 -16.32 4.82
CA LEU A 481 -16.43 -15.72 3.72
C LEU A 481 -14.98 -15.48 4.13
N VAL A 482 -14.76 -14.90 5.31
CA VAL A 482 -13.42 -14.45 5.73
C VAL A 482 -12.88 -15.13 6.98
N GLY A 483 -13.68 -15.92 7.70
CA GLY A 483 -13.26 -16.45 9.01
C GLY A 483 -12.05 -17.36 8.96
N LYS A 484 -11.82 -18.06 7.83
CA LYS A 484 -10.60 -18.86 7.64
C LYS A 484 -9.30 -18.05 7.75
N TYR A 485 -9.32 -16.76 7.43
CA TYR A 485 -8.14 -15.89 7.51
C TYR A 485 -7.85 -15.40 8.94
N PHE A 486 -8.81 -15.54 9.86
CA PHE A 486 -8.64 -15.17 11.26
C PHE A 486 -8.25 -16.35 12.16
N LYS A 487 -8.71 -17.58 11.82
CA LYS A 487 -8.61 -18.78 12.69
C LYS A 487 -7.20 -19.14 13.14
N ASP A 488 -6.25 -19.03 12.22
CA ASP A 488 -4.88 -19.49 12.48
C ASP A 488 -3.95 -18.32 12.88
N LEU A 489 -4.48 -17.10 12.97
CA LEU A 489 -3.73 -15.95 13.48
C LEU A 489 -3.61 -16.01 14.99
N PRO A 490 -2.58 -15.36 15.58
CA PRO A 490 -2.48 -15.23 17.01
C PRO A 490 -3.77 -14.66 17.61
N SER A 491 -4.18 -15.25 18.72
CA SER A 491 -5.50 -14.98 19.32
C SER A 491 -5.40 -14.10 20.54
N GLN A 492 -4.23 -14.04 21.19
CA GLN A 492 -3.95 -13.25 22.38
C GLN A 492 -3.02 -12.09 22.07
N TYR A 493 -3.17 -10.98 22.80
CA TYR A 493 -2.42 -9.75 22.49
C TYR A 493 -0.91 -9.87 22.70
N TRP A 494 -0.46 -10.66 23.68
CA TRP A 494 0.98 -10.85 23.91
C TRP A 494 1.68 -11.55 22.73
N GLU A 495 0.94 -12.33 21.95
CA GLU A 495 1.47 -12.99 20.77
C GLU A 495 1.71 -11.97 19.65
N LEU A 496 0.98 -10.85 19.64
CA LEU A 496 0.98 -9.83 18.58
C LEU A 496 2.05 -8.74 18.74
N THR A 497 3.01 -8.89 19.67
CA THR A 497 3.96 -7.83 20.00
C THR A 497 5.13 -7.69 19.01
N ASP A 498 5.58 -8.77 18.37
CA ASP A 498 6.67 -8.74 17.38
C ASP A 498 6.18 -9.26 16.03
N THR A 499 6.41 -8.49 14.96
CA THR A 499 5.99 -8.87 13.60
C THR A 499 6.75 -10.09 13.06
N ARG A 500 7.90 -10.41 13.65
CA ARG A 500 8.79 -11.49 13.22
C ARG A 500 8.55 -12.82 13.95
N ASP A 501 7.61 -12.85 14.90
CA ASP A 501 7.38 -14.01 15.79
C ASP A 501 6.03 -14.70 15.54
N PHE A 502 5.55 -14.66 14.28
CA PHE A 502 4.27 -15.24 13.84
C PHE A 502 4.42 -16.55 13.04
N GLY A 503 5.53 -17.28 13.23
CA GLY A 503 5.82 -18.49 12.46
C GLY A 503 5.77 -18.23 10.95
N ALA A 504 4.99 -19.03 10.22
CA ALA A 504 4.86 -18.91 8.76
C ALA A 504 4.25 -17.57 8.28
N ARG A 505 3.64 -16.79 9.18
CA ARG A 505 3.06 -15.47 8.89
C ARG A 505 3.92 -14.31 9.40
N ALA A 506 5.14 -14.59 9.86
CA ALA A 506 6.08 -13.56 10.22
C ALA A 506 6.35 -12.65 9.01
N TYR A 507 6.46 -11.35 9.26
CA TYR A 507 6.68 -10.35 8.22
C TYR A 507 7.63 -9.26 8.72
N SER A 508 8.28 -8.61 7.76
CA SER A 508 9.18 -7.50 8.04
C SER A 508 8.90 -6.31 7.14
N TYR A 509 9.48 -5.18 7.51
CA TYR A 509 9.36 -3.91 6.80
C TYR A 509 10.67 -3.57 6.09
N GLN A 510 10.55 -2.95 4.92
CA GLN A 510 11.64 -2.16 4.35
C GLN A 510 11.47 -0.72 4.83
N PHE A 511 12.31 -0.29 5.75
CA PHE A 511 12.36 1.10 6.19
C PHE A 511 13.23 1.92 5.23
N ASN A 512 12.78 3.14 4.90
CA ASN A 512 13.50 4.08 4.05
C ASN A 512 13.81 5.37 4.80
N GLY A 513 14.86 6.09 4.36
CA GLY A 513 15.10 7.48 4.78
C GLY A 513 15.10 7.69 6.29
N LEU A 514 14.35 8.70 6.74
CA LEU A 514 14.20 9.03 8.16
C LEU A 514 13.62 7.90 9.02
N LEU A 515 12.77 7.03 8.49
CA LEU A 515 12.24 5.87 9.22
C LEU A 515 13.32 4.80 9.44
N ALA A 516 14.17 4.55 8.44
CA ALA A 516 15.31 3.63 8.58
C ALA A 516 16.29 4.12 9.65
N ARG A 517 16.54 5.44 9.69
CA ARG A 517 17.35 6.05 10.76
C ARG A 517 16.67 5.95 12.12
N LEU A 518 15.37 6.19 12.20
CA LEU A 518 14.62 6.10 13.46
C LEU A 518 14.71 4.68 14.03
N TYR A 519 14.56 3.65 13.19
CA TYR A 519 14.79 2.26 13.54
C TYR A 519 16.23 2.02 14.00
N THR A 520 17.23 2.40 13.19
CA THR A 520 18.66 2.13 13.48
C THR A 520 19.16 2.80 14.76
N ASN A 521 18.71 4.02 15.01
CA ASN A 521 19.22 4.82 16.12
C ASN A 521 18.34 4.71 17.36
N CYS A 522 17.12 4.19 17.27
CA CYS A 522 16.19 4.11 18.40
C CYS A 522 16.03 5.43 19.16
N GLY A 523 16.03 6.53 18.41
CA GLY A 523 15.96 7.86 18.99
C GLY A 523 17.27 8.37 19.63
N ALA A 524 18.40 7.69 19.46
CA ALA A 524 19.71 8.19 19.86
C ALA A 524 20.38 9.04 18.75
N ALA A 525 21.44 9.75 19.14
CA ALA A 525 22.29 10.52 18.25
C ALA A 525 23.01 9.62 17.24
N GLU A 526 23.58 8.53 17.76
CA GLU A 526 24.35 7.52 17.04
C GLU A 526 23.54 6.22 16.92
N PRO A 527 23.89 5.35 15.97
CA PRO A 527 23.32 4.00 15.90
C PRO A 527 23.46 3.27 17.24
N VAL A 528 22.37 2.67 17.71
CA VAL A 528 22.44 1.79 18.88
C VAL A 528 22.96 0.45 18.40
N PRO A 529 23.95 -0.17 19.07
CA PRO A 529 24.43 -1.50 18.69
C PRO A 529 23.25 -2.47 18.62
N GLY A 530 22.96 -2.97 17.42
CA GLY A 530 21.86 -3.90 17.22
C GLY A 530 22.06 -5.15 18.08
N ALA A 531 21.01 -5.59 18.76
CA ALA A 531 20.96 -6.97 19.23
C ALA A 531 21.04 -7.88 17.99
N ARG A 532 21.87 -8.94 18.04
CA ARG A 532 21.76 -10.00 17.03
C ARG A 532 20.38 -10.61 17.18
N SER A 533 19.49 -10.32 16.24
CA SER A 533 18.20 -10.96 16.16
C SER A 533 18.39 -12.47 15.93
N ALA A 534 17.63 -13.26 16.69
CA ALA A 534 17.52 -14.70 16.51
C ALA A 534 16.37 -15.07 15.54
N HIS A 535 15.75 -14.08 14.90
CA HIS A 535 14.60 -14.27 14.01
C HIS A 535 15.05 -14.74 12.61
N GLU A 536 14.18 -15.49 11.95
CA GLU A 536 14.41 -15.99 10.58
C GLU A 536 14.25 -14.89 9.51
N ILE A 537 13.47 -13.85 9.83
CA ILE A 537 13.19 -12.71 8.95
C ILE A 537 13.64 -11.41 9.63
N GLU A 538 14.44 -10.62 8.91
CA GLU A 538 14.90 -9.30 9.35
C GLU A 538 14.20 -8.17 8.59
N HIS A 539 14.11 -7.02 9.25
CA HIS A 539 13.76 -5.77 8.61
C HIS A 539 14.87 -5.33 7.65
N VAL A 540 14.49 -4.70 6.54
CA VAL A 540 15.41 -4.18 5.54
C VAL A 540 15.56 -2.68 5.72
N LEU A 541 16.80 -2.19 5.78
CA LEU A 541 17.11 -0.78 5.96
C LEU A 541 17.68 -0.22 4.66
N ARG A 542 17.04 0.83 4.12
CA ARG A 542 17.58 1.62 3.01
C ARG A 542 18.25 2.89 3.52
N SER A 543 19.27 3.33 2.81
CA SER A 543 20.02 4.54 3.15
C SER A 543 19.18 5.80 3.01
N ILE A 544 19.68 6.87 3.63
CA ILE A 544 19.17 8.22 3.45
C ILE A 544 19.75 8.77 2.15
N ASP A 545 18.90 8.88 1.13
CA ASP A 545 19.32 9.32 -0.19
C ASP A 545 18.68 10.68 -0.59
N SER A 546 17.73 11.18 0.21
CA SER A 546 17.03 12.45 -0.03
C SER A 546 17.76 13.64 0.62
N PRO A 547 17.98 14.77 -0.10
CA PRO A 547 18.51 15.98 0.52
C PRO A 547 17.64 16.55 1.65
N ALA A 548 16.32 16.29 1.63
CA ALA A 548 15.43 16.77 2.69
C ALA A 548 15.67 15.99 4.00
N ASP A 549 15.80 14.67 3.88
CA ASP A 549 16.14 13.80 4.99
C ASP A 549 17.54 14.10 5.53
N GLN A 550 18.53 14.28 4.65
CA GLN A 550 19.89 14.62 5.08
C GLN A 550 19.92 15.94 5.87
N ASN A 551 19.18 16.95 5.42
CA ASN A 551 19.04 18.22 6.12
C ASN A 551 18.44 18.05 7.52
N GLN A 552 17.43 17.17 7.67
CA GLN A 552 16.88 16.81 8.99
C GLN A 552 17.90 16.11 9.88
N VAL A 553 18.71 15.20 9.32
CA VAL A 553 19.76 14.50 10.06
C VAL A 553 20.84 15.46 10.55
N ASP A 554 21.30 16.35 9.68
CA ASP A 554 22.33 17.33 9.99
C ASP A 554 21.84 18.31 11.07
N PHE A 555 20.58 18.78 10.96
CA PHE A 555 19.91 19.57 11.99
C PHE A 555 19.91 18.86 13.34
N ASN A 556 19.46 17.60 13.40
CA ASN A 556 19.41 16.84 14.66
C ASN A 556 20.82 16.67 15.26
N LYS A 557 21.81 16.36 14.42
CA LYS A 557 23.20 16.17 14.85
C LYS A 557 23.81 17.45 15.43
N GLU A 558 23.59 18.59 14.78
CA GLU A 558 24.11 19.87 15.26
C GLU A 558 23.40 20.33 16.54
N ALA A 559 22.08 20.14 16.63
CA ALA A 559 21.33 20.41 17.86
C ALA A 559 21.83 19.56 19.05
N LEU A 560 22.12 18.29 18.82
CA LEU A 560 22.71 17.39 19.81
C LEU A 560 24.10 17.83 20.26
N ALA A 561 24.97 18.22 19.33
CA ALA A 561 26.30 18.75 19.66
C ALA A 561 26.19 20.05 20.48
N GLN A 562 25.27 20.94 20.11
CA GLN A 562 25.00 22.17 20.83
C GLN A 562 24.46 21.90 22.24
N GLY A 563 23.51 20.97 22.40
CA GLY A 563 22.99 20.59 23.71
C GLY A 563 24.07 19.97 24.61
N ALA A 564 24.93 19.11 24.04
CA ALA A 564 26.06 18.54 24.77
C ALA A 564 27.01 19.63 25.30
N SER A 565 27.32 20.66 24.50
CA SER A 565 28.14 21.80 24.95
C SER A 565 27.48 22.66 26.04
N GLN A 566 26.15 22.56 26.20
CA GLN A 566 25.39 23.21 27.28
C GLN A 566 25.19 22.32 28.51
N GLY A 567 25.64 21.06 28.47
CA GLY A 567 25.41 20.08 29.52
C GLY A 567 23.98 19.52 29.54
N LEU A 568 23.22 19.66 28.45
CA LEU A 568 21.92 19.00 28.30
C LEU A 568 22.11 17.52 28.02
N THR A 569 21.25 16.68 28.59
CA THR A 569 21.19 15.26 28.25
C THR A 569 20.61 15.07 26.84
N PRO A 570 20.92 13.96 26.15
CA PRO A 570 20.29 13.65 24.86
C PRO A 570 18.77 13.75 24.93
N THR A 571 18.13 13.13 25.93
CA THR A 571 16.67 13.20 26.17
C THR A 571 16.14 14.64 26.27
N GLN A 572 16.88 15.54 26.92
CA GLN A 572 16.51 16.95 26.98
C GLN A 572 16.58 17.58 25.58
N VAL A 573 17.63 17.33 24.81
CA VAL A 573 17.75 17.84 23.44
C VAL A 573 16.64 17.30 22.54
N GLU A 574 16.25 16.03 22.69
CA GLU A 574 15.13 15.46 21.93
C GLU A 574 13.80 16.17 22.21
N THR A 575 13.58 16.56 23.46
CA THR A 575 12.43 17.40 23.83
C THR A 575 12.49 18.75 23.13
N GLU A 576 13.69 19.34 22.96
CA GLU A 576 13.90 20.59 22.23
C GLU A 576 13.71 20.43 20.72
N LEU A 577 14.12 19.32 20.12
CA LEU A 577 13.89 19.00 18.71
C LEU A 577 12.39 18.92 18.39
N LYS A 578 11.61 18.24 19.24
CA LYS A 578 10.14 18.20 19.13
C LYS A 578 9.52 19.61 19.16
N LYS A 579 9.96 20.47 20.09
CA LYS A 579 9.50 21.86 20.17
C LYS A 579 9.85 22.63 18.90
N MET A 580 11.09 22.50 18.43
CA MET A 580 11.57 23.17 17.21
C MET A 580 10.79 22.74 15.96
N ALA A 581 10.57 21.43 15.76
CA ALA A 581 9.75 20.90 14.67
C ALA A 581 8.32 21.49 14.68
N LEU A 582 7.71 21.56 15.86
CA LEU A 582 6.39 22.16 16.05
C LEU A 582 6.35 23.66 15.72
N LEU A 583 7.39 24.41 16.11
CA LEU A 583 7.52 25.83 15.78
C LEU A 583 7.70 26.07 14.28
N VAL A 584 8.42 25.19 13.57
CA VAL A 584 8.54 25.23 12.10
C VAL A 584 7.17 25.12 11.46
N LYS A 585 6.35 24.13 11.84
CA LYS A 585 4.97 24.02 11.33
C LYS A 585 4.16 25.27 11.65
N ALA A 586 4.18 25.70 12.91
CA ALA A 586 3.26 26.73 13.40
C ALA A 586 3.51 28.13 12.82
N PHE A 587 4.75 28.46 12.44
CA PHE A 587 5.12 29.83 12.06
C PHE A 587 5.76 29.96 10.68
N CYS A 588 6.19 28.86 10.07
CA CYS A 588 7.04 28.91 8.88
C CYS A 588 6.53 28.05 7.71
N LEU A 589 5.60 27.13 7.96
CA LEU A 589 4.93 26.35 6.93
C LEU A 589 3.45 26.74 6.81
N PRO A 590 2.81 26.47 5.65
CA PRO A 590 1.37 26.65 5.49
C PRO A 590 0.55 25.80 6.48
N GLY A 591 -0.64 26.31 6.82
CA GLY A 591 -1.60 25.64 7.71
C GLY A 591 -1.46 26.09 9.16
N SER A 592 -2.13 25.39 10.07
CA SER A 592 -2.10 25.71 11.50
C SER A 592 -2.14 24.45 12.33
N VAL A 593 -1.44 24.48 13.47
CA VAL A 593 -1.52 23.44 14.49
C VAL A 593 -2.73 23.75 15.36
N VAL A 594 -3.84 23.08 15.09
CA VAL A 594 -5.13 23.30 15.74
C VAL A 594 -5.74 21.99 16.26
N PRO A 595 -6.59 22.04 17.31
CA PRO A 595 -7.36 20.88 17.74
C PRO A 595 -8.16 20.25 16.60
N TYR A 596 -8.54 18.98 16.77
CA TYR A 596 -9.59 18.38 15.93
C TYR A 596 -10.90 19.18 16.05
N SER A 597 -11.68 19.19 14.97
CA SER A 597 -13.01 19.79 14.98
C SER A 597 -13.92 19.10 16.00
N ASP A 598 -14.95 19.81 16.46
CA ASP A 598 -15.89 19.25 17.42
C ASP A 598 -16.65 18.06 16.84
N GLU A 599 -16.96 18.10 15.54
CA GLU A 599 -17.60 17.00 14.80
C GLU A 599 -16.71 15.76 14.78
N PHE A 600 -15.43 15.91 14.42
CA PHE A 600 -14.49 14.79 14.38
C PHE A 600 -14.32 14.16 15.77
N LYS A 601 -14.13 14.98 16.81
CA LYS A 601 -14.03 14.50 18.20
C LYS A 601 -15.29 13.77 18.65
N ALA A 602 -16.47 14.26 18.30
CA ALA A 602 -17.73 13.64 18.66
C ALA A 602 -17.87 12.24 18.03
N VAL A 603 -17.57 12.11 16.74
CA VAL A 603 -17.67 10.84 16.02
C VAL A 603 -16.62 9.84 16.50
N TRP A 604 -15.38 10.28 16.72
CA TRP A 604 -14.26 9.44 17.20
C TRP A 604 -14.22 9.25 18.71
N LYS A 605 -15.15 9.88 19.45
CA LYS A 605 -15.22 9.89 20.92
C LYS A 605 -13.94 10.37 21.59
N ILE A 606 -13.19 11.25 20.93
CA ILE A 606 -11.94 11.81 21.43
C ILE A 606 -12.26 12.83 22.52
N ARG A 607 -11.70 12.59 23.71
CA ARG A 607 -11.81 13.49 24.88
C ARG A 607 -10.51 14.24 25.15
N ASP A 608 -9.40 13.62 24.79
CA ASP A 608 -8.07 14.17 25.03
C ASP A 608 -7.67 15.18 23.96
N ARG A 609 -6.65 15.97 24.31
CA ARG A 609 -6.09 17.00 23.43
C ARG A 609 -4.84 16.47 22.78
N ARG A 610 -4.67 16.68 21.46
CA ARG A 610 -3.46 16.26 20.77
C ARG A 610 -2.21 16.82 21.46
N PRO A 611 -1.16 16.01 21.71
CA PRO A 611 -0.02 16.50 22.46
C PRO A 611 0.72 17.67 21.77
N SER A 612 0.80 17.67 20.44
CA SER A 612 1.36 18.79 19.66
C SER A 612 0.61 20.12 19.90
N VAL A 613 -0.72 20.08 20.00
CA VAL A 613 -1.53 21.29 20.27
C VAL A 613 -1.27 21.80 21.68
N VAL A 614 -1.26 20.91 22.67
CA VAL A 614 -0.98 21.26 24.07
C VAL A 614 0.42 21.88 24.20
N LEU A 615 1.43 21.24 23.60
CA LEU A 615 2.81 21.72 23.64
C LEU A 615 2.96 23.12 23.00
N LEU A 616 2.29 23.38 21.87
CA LEU A 616 2.34 24.69 21.22
C LEU A 616 1.70 25.78 22.09
N GLU A 617 0.58 25.47 22.74
CA GLU A 617 -0.06 26.41 23.67
C GLU A 617 0.80 26.70 24.89
N ASP A 618 1.46 25.68 25.43
CA ASP A 618 2.38 25.84 26.57
C ASP A 618 3.59 26.68 26.21
N LEU A 619 4.15 26.52 25.00
CA LEU A 619 5.20 27.38 24.47
C LEU A 619 4.71 28.82 24.29
N LYS A 620 3.51 29.02 23.73
CA LYS A 620 2.90 30.36 23.55
C LYS A 620 2.60 31.05 24.88
N ALA A 621 2.22 30.30 25.89
CA ALA A 621 1.90 30.80 27.23
C ALA A 621 3.15 30.96 28.12
N GLY A 622 4.34 30.53 27.67
CA GLY A 622 5.56 30.51 28.47
C GLY A 622 5.53 29.51 29.64
N ARG A 623 4.61 28.54 29.63
CA ARG A 623 4.57 27.43 30.59
C ARG A 623 5.69 26.43 30.35
N VAL A 624 6.13 26.32 29.10
CA VAL A 624 7.30 25.58 28.66
C VAL A 624 8.18 26.55 27.86
N THR A 625 9.49 26.49 28.06
CA THR A 625 10.46 27.32 27.35
C THR A 625 11.48 26.48 26.60
N MET A 626 12.17 27.11 25.66
CA MET A 626 13.31 26.51 24.97
C MET A 626 14.54 26.52 25.88
N GLN A 627 15.20 25.38 25.98
CA GLN A 627 16.42 25.18 26.78
C GLN A 627 17.67 25.17 25.89
N LEU A 628 17.54 24.73 24.64
CA LEU A 628 18.67 24.69 23.70
C LEU A 628 19.04 26.10 23.24
N ALA A 629 20.22 26.59 23.61
CA ALA A 629 20.72 27.86 23.07
C ALA A 629 20.87 27.78 21.53
N ASN A 630 20.76 28.94 20.88
CA ASN A 630 20.81 29.10 19.41
C ASN A 630 19.71 28.38 18.62
N TRP A 631 18.64 27.87 19.27
CA TRP A 631 17.55 27.17 18.59
C TRP A 631 16.95 27.93 17.39
N ARG A 632 16.78 29.26 17.51
CA ARG A 632 16.29 30.10 16.39
C ARG A 632 17.23 30.12 15.20
N ALA A 633 18.54 30.12 15.45
CA ALA A 633 19.54 30.09 14.38
C ALA A 633 19.48 28.74 13.65
N PHE A 634 19.30 27.62 14.36
CA PHE A 634 19.09 26.34 13.70
C PHE A 634 17.85 26.35 12.82
N LEU A 635 16.71 26.84 13.31
CA LEU A 635 15.49 26.93 12.52
C LEU A 635 15.67 27.80 11.27
N ALA A 636 16.39 28.91 11.37
CA ALA A 636 16.70 29.77 10.24
C ALA A 636 17.61 29.09 9.22
N THR A 637 18.64 28.38 9.66
CA THR A 637 19.63 27.72 8.79
C THR A 637 19.03 26.51 8.07
N TYR A 638 18.35 25.63 8.78
CA TYR A 638 17.92 24.33 8.25
C TYR A 638 16.53 24.36 7.61
N PHE A 639 15.65 25.29 8.01
CA PHE A 639 14.26 25.31 7.55
C PHE A 639 13.79 26.70 7.09
N GLU A 640 14.72 27.66 6.93
CA GLU A 640 14.41 29.05 6.56
C GLU A 640 13.35 29.69 7.49
N CYS A 641 13.30 29.24 8.74
CA CYS A 641 12.23 29.58 9.66
C CYS A 641 12.62 30.74 10.58
N THR A 642 12.27 31.95 10.16
CA THR A 642 12.64 33.21 10.85
C THR A 642 11.46 33.94 11.49
N LYS A 643 10.24 33.41 11.35
CA LYS A 643 8.99 34.07 11.77
C LYS A 643 8.51 33.69 13.17
N VAL A 644 9.29 32.91 13.93
CA VAL A 644 8.90 32.51 15.28
C VAL A 644 8.90 33.76 16.21
N PRO A 645 7.79 34.07 16.90
CA PRO A 645 7.69 35.27 17.74
C PRO A 645 8.77 35.35 18.82
N ALA A 646 9.21 36.57 19.14
CA ALA A 646 10.16 36.82 20.23
C ALA A 646 9.59 36.46 21.62
N THR A 647 8.26 36.36 21.75
CA THR A 647 7.57 35.97 22.99
C THR A 647 7.73 34.49 23.34
N ILE A 648 8.12 33.64 22.39
CA ILE A 648 8.48 32.24 22.65
C ILE A 648 9.92 32.24 23.15
N VAL A 649 10.17 32.06 24.45
CA VAL A 649 11.53 32.21 25.01
C VAL A 649 12.32 30.92 24.89
#